data_AF-A0A7Z0SIF5-F1
#
_entry.id   AF-A0A7Z0SIF5-F1
#
_cell.length_a   1.000
_cell.length_b   1.000
_cell.length_c   1.000
_cell.angle_alpha   90.00
_cell.angle_beta   90.00
_cell.angle_gamma   90.00
#
_symmetry.space_group_name_H-M   'P 1'
#
loop_
_entity.id
_entity.type
_entity.pdbx_description
1 polymer ?
#
loop_
_entity_poly.entity_id
_entity_poly.type
_entity_poly.pdbx_seq_one_letter_code
_entity_poly.pdbx_strand_id
1 'polypeptide(L)'
;MTTPYARHRNAIAPKKTAKITTPSQKALLKARKRVQLYPMDTTSWRALGALLIEDHPDEALESLIHASALTPDDFLTLELLAQAQTALGNENEAMEYIERALTLNPDFSRGHFRIASMLYQRIQYEQALTHIDIANTLTPENSAILSCKGNILYRLFRFDEALAIFKKLVQQHPKNYIFWNSVGNVQRDMGQFEEADKHYQRSIDLAKDDAVPFSNRLTTLHYRSDMNRDDIFQVCKEWQARFAPTRRNDRPTPTDLSIDRTIRIGMFSDGFRAHPVGWMGTAALENLQKHEIELYSYSTNQAVDHLSQRIKMASTKWTSIQHMSDEAFAQLIREDQIDILIDLCGHNAGNRMQAMVMEPAPILLKWVGGLINTTGVDAIDYLLTDAVETPEGDDAFYTEKLIRMPDDYICFTPPPYVPSVTALPALQNDYITLGCFNNPTKINDTLLTEWASLMRALSDSRLFLKGHQFANEQVCQHIRVHMAEQGIVGERLIFEGQSKHQDLLETYNRIDIALDSWPYSGGLTTCEAMLMGVPVVTLPGPTFAGRHSATHLINAGMPELVVNSWDEYRQRVIELANDLNSLSTIRTHLRSILLQSPVCDGPRFAKHFTTAMRAIWQRYCEGKAPAALSISEESEAWFEGEDQPMDIQHPVIEPEQDENDFSFSFKGKVVAVDNGASLVKYDMLTKLSNLGAFSTIIFDHASIISDTAILQQQGDVHYFPHAVLGDGQPATLYACLSPADSTTLQPLSEPQLAIEDQTATQVLTTLPIVSHRLDAIEGLENIDWLLLDNLNDSLAVLEHGQEALTNTLLIQTRINFASTHDRQPELAAISGWLSQHGFSFYRFNNLQHHSHLPKRDDIAAQQGTQLTAADALFIPNKQRMAELTENQRLKLAFVLHSVYGIKDLTYAIVNSISSRIGDAYLTAIASKPVREELELQTKQPSQNAPLSQSAKSNIKPQNIIATLQGANIIRAGRSVHTYSDVCVGVPIYNEEKYIAQTLDSLKAQNVDNVHFLVTDNSSTDRTLELCQEIIGSDERFTIVQQPKNLGALENFQYAFDASQSKFFMWLSGHDFVSEYYLETAAKKLEKTPSLSMICGQPYAVLNDKLVGLVKDAVYDFTHENPLIRYLQSVAQVANCTILQSLFRRKDLKRYVFKKTISFDHVLISHLLWHGKLSYMETEKYYRRYFEQRTSTQPERITGDKRPLSRDEFYSYYLDDFSRVYQGKQGEKNQLKGKILEMLKQRFDNV
;
A
#
# COMPACT_ATOMS: atom_id res chain seq x y z
N MET A 1 14.40 47.40 -36.71
CA MET A 1 13.56 47.09 -37.88
C MET A 1 13.96 45.73 -38.44
N THR A 2 13.07 44.76 -38.21
CA THR A 2 12.87 43.39 -38.72
C THR A 2 13.70 42.82 -39.90
N THR A 3 14.25 41.61 -39.74
CA THR A 3 13.98 40.41 -40.61
C THR A 3 14.68 39.11 -40.13
N PRO A 4 14.09 37.90 -40.32
CA PRO A 4 14.66 36.61 -39.83
C PRO A 4 14.73 35.41 -40.84
N TYR A 5 15.37 34.32 -40.38
CA TYR A 5 15.26 32.86 -40.70
C TYR A 5 15.67 32.21 -42.05
N ALA A 6 16.56 31.19 -42.00
CA ALA A 6 16.38 29.83 -42.60
C ALA A 6 17.57 28.84 -42.35
N ARG A 7 17.24 27.55 -42.28
CA ARG A 7 18.03 26.34 -41.89
C ARG A 7 19.06 25.86 -42.93
N HIS A 8 20.19 25.27 -42.48
CA HIS A 8 21.10 24.45 -43.31
C HIS A 8 21.15 22.98 -42.88
N ARG A 9 20.90 22.08 -43.84
CA ARG A 9 21.35 20.67 -43.87
C ARG A 9 22.78 20.64 -44.39
N ASN A 10 23.65 19.78 -43.85
CA ASN A 10 24.88 19.37 -44.53
C ASN A 10 25.12 17.87 -44.39
N ALA A 11 25.41 17.26 -45.54
CA ALA A 11 25.68 15.85 -45.75
C ALA A 11 27.14 15.51 -45.44
N ILE A 12 27.41 14.29 -44.96
CA ILE A 12 28.76 13.72 -44.87
C ILE A 12 28.80 12.39 -45.66
N ALA A 13 29.80 12.30 -46.52
CA ALA A 13 30.07 11.24 -47.50
C ALA A 13 30.47 9.87 -46.86
N PRO A 14 30.31 8.74 -47.59
CA PRO A 14 30.57 7.41 -47.04
C PRO A 14 32.08 7.09 -47.01
N LYS A 15 32.62 6.74 -45.84
CA LYS A 15 33.97 6.17 -45.69
C LYS A 15 33.90 4.64 -45.63
N LYS A 16 34.61 4.03 -46.59
CA LYS A 16 35.33 2.73 -46.60
C LYS A 16 34.74 1.55 -45.79
N THR A 17 34.34 0.54 -46.54
CA THR A 17 34.08 -0.84 -46.15
C THR A 17 35.21 -1.47 -45.33
N ALA A 18 34.97 -1.70 -44.04
CA ALA A 18 35.77 -2.60 -43.21
C ALA A 18 35.21 -4.03 -43.31
N LYS A 19 36.04 -4.97 -43.76
CA LYS A 19 35.77 -6.41 -43.79
C LYS A 19 36.04 -7.03 -42.43
N ILE A 20 35.00 -7.31 -41.64
CA ILE A 20 34.89 -8.51 -40.79
C ILE A 20 33.39 -8.84 -40.75
N THR A 21 32.99 -9.93 -41.39
CA THR A 21 31.59 -10.39 -41.37
C THR A 21 31.57 -11.68 -40.55
N THR A 22 31.04 -11.60 -39.33
CA THR A 22 30.79 -12.78 -38.51
C THR A 22 29.88 -13.75 -39.28
N PRO A 23 29.93 -15.07 -39.00
CA PRO A 23 29.01 -16.04 -39.61
C PRO A 23 27.54 -15.61 -39.51
N SER A 24 27.15 -15.00 -38.38
CA SER A 24 25.81 -14.43 -38.15
C SER A 24 25.48 -13.29 -39.12
N GLN A 25 26.36 -12.30 -39.27
CA GLN A 25 26.16 -11.18 -40.21
C GLN A 25 26.08 -11.67 -41.67
N LYS A 26 26.86 -12.70 -42.05
CA LYS A 26 26.75 -13.32 -43.39
C LYS A 26 25.42 -14.05 -43.57
N ALA A 27 24.93 -14.72 -42.53
CA ALA A 27 23.64 -15.41 -42.54
C ALA A 27 22.50 -14.40 -42.68
N LEU A 28 22.55 -13.31 -41.94
CA LEU A 28 21.56 -12.23 -42.01
C LEU A 28 21.52 -11.57 -43.39
N LEU A 29 22.70 -11.26 -43.96
CA LEU A 29 22.79 -10.68 -45.31
C LEU A 29 22.21 -11.62 -46.38
N LYS A 30 22.45 -12.94 -46.24
CA LYS A 30 21.87 -13.96 -47.12
C LYS A 30 20.35 -14.07 -46.95
N ALA A 31 19.85 -14.02 -45.72
CA ALA A 31 18.42 -14.06 -45.42
C ALA A 31 17.70 -12.84 -46.01
N ARG A 32 18.25 -11.62 -45.83
CA ARG A 32 17.73 -10.38 -46.45
C ARG A 32 17.71 -10.46 -47.98
N LYS A 33 18.77 -11.00 -48.61
CA LYS A 33 18.80 -11.22 -50.07
C LYS A 33 17.76 -12.25 -50.52
N ARG A 34 17.52 -13.28 -49.71
CA ARG A 34 16.58 -14.35 -50.03
C ARG A 34 15.12 -13.88 -50.01
N VAL A 35 14.73 -13.07 -49.02
CA VAL A 35 13.37 -12.48 -49.00
C VAL A 35 13.14 -11.50 -50.15
N GLN A 36 14.19 -10.83 -50.64
CA GLN A 36 14.10 -9.99 -51.85
C GLN A 36 13.90 -10.83 -53.13
N LEU A 37 14.57 -11.97 -53.24
CA LEU A 37 14.45 -12.86 -54.40
C LEU A 37 13.16 -13.70 -54.37
N TYR A 38 12.64 -14.00 -53.18
CA TYR A 38 11.48 -14.86 -52.95
C TYR A 38 10.51 -14.21 -51.95
N PRO A 39 9.86 -13.08 -52.31
CA PRO A 39 9.04 -12.32 -51.38
C PRO A 39 7.76 -13.04 -50.94
N MET A 40 7.34 -14.09 -51.66
CA MET A 40 6.17 -14.91 -51.32
C MET A 40 6.53 -16.22 -50.61
N ASP A 41 7.79 -16.45 -50.24
CA ASP A 41 8.22 -17.65 -49.51
C ASP A 41 8.24 -17.40 -48.00
N THR A 42 7.25 -17.95 -47.29
CA THR A 42 7.14 -17.93 -45.83
C THR A 42 8.43 -18.40 -45.13
N THR A 43 9.10 -19.42 -45.65
CA THR A 43 10.30 -19.98 -45.02
C THR A 43 11.44 -18.98 -44.99
N SER A 44 11.56 -18.17 -46.05
CA SER A 44 12.58 -17.13 -46.16
C SER A 44 12.35 -15.99 -45.16
N TRP A 45 11.10 -15.54 -45.02
CA TRP A 45 10.73 -14.51 -44.05
C TRP A 45 10.85 -14.99 -42.61
N ARG A 46 10.45 -16.22 -42.32
CA ARG A 46 10.62 -16.85 -41.01
C ARG A 46 12.10 -16.98 -40.62
N ALA A 47 12.95 -17.38 -41.56
CA ALA A 47 14.39 -17.47 -41.32
C ALA A 47 15.04 -16.10 -41.11
N LEU A 48 14.59 -15.07 -41.82
CA LEU A 48 15.03 -13.69 -41.58
C LEU A 48 14.62 -13.22 -40.18
N GLY A 49 13.35 -13.40 -39.83
CA GLY A 49 12.81 -13.09 -38.51
C GLY A 49 13.59 -13.77 -37.40
N ALA A 50 13.79 -15.09 -37.48
CA ALA A 50 14.54 -15.85 -36.48
C ALA A 50 15.98 -15.35 -36.27
N LEU A 51 16.65 -14.84 -37.30
CA LEU A 51 18.00 -14.28 -37.21
C LEU A 51 18.05 -12.86 -36.62
N LEU A 52 16.91 -12.17 -36.58
CA LEU A 52 16.80 -10.78 -36.10
C LEU A 52 16.34 -10.68 -34.65
N ILE A 53 15.75 -11.74 -34.06
CA ILE A 53 15.12 -11.69 -32.73
C ILE A 53 16.05 -11.12 -31.65
N GLU A 54 17.32 -11.52 -31.63
CA GLU A 54 18.26 -11.10 -30.59
C GLU A 54 18.76 -9.66 -30.79
N ASP A 55 19.15 -9.29 -32.00
CA ASP A 55 19.83 -8.01 -32.28
C ASP A 55 18.86 -6.87 -32.65
N HIS A 56 17.74 -7.20 -33.30
CA HIS A 56 16.79 -6.26 -33.90
C HIS A 56 15.36 -6.78 -33.79
N PRO A 57 14.81 -6.90 -32.57
CA PRO A 57 13.52 -7.55 -32.33
C PRO A 57 12.34 -6.85 -33.03
N ASP A 58 12.42 -5.54 -33.25
CA ASP A 58 11.42 -4.79 -34.05
C ASP A 58 11.40 -5.25 -35.52
N GLU A 59 12.57 -5.34 -36.16
CA GLU A 59 12.68 -5.85 -37.54
C GLU A 59 12.34 -7.35 -37.64
N ALA A 60 12.62 -8.10 -36.57
CA ALA A 60 12.23 -9.50 -36.46
C ALA A 60 10.71 -9.65 -36.47
N LEU A 61 10.02 -8.84 -35.67
CA LEU A 61 8.56 -8.83 -35.58
C LEU A 61 7.94 -8.49 -36.94
N GLU A 62 8.41 -7.45 -37.63
CA GLU A 62 7.94 -7.10 -38.98
C GLU A 62 8.10 -8.27 -39.97
N SER A 63 9.28 -8.90 -39.98
CA SER A 63 9.59 -10.03 -40.86
C SER A 63 8.69 -11.25 -40.58
N LEU A 64 8.40 -11.50 -39.30
CA LEU A 64 7.57 -12.63 -38.85
C LEU A 64 6.08 -12.39 -39.06
N ILE A 65 5.61 -11.15 -38.92
CA ILE A 65 4.23 -10.77 -39.30
C ILE A 65 4.03 -11.00 -40.79
N HIS A 66 5.03 -10.64 -41.62
CA HIS A 66 4.98 -10.93 -43.05
C HIS A 66 4.93 -12.43 -43.35
N ALA A 67 5.75 -13.23 -42.67
CA ALA A 67 5.68 -14.70 -42.76
C ALA A 67 4.28 -15.23 -42.37
N SER A 68 3.71 -14.72 -41.27
CA SER A 68 2.39 -15.12 -40.79
C SER A 68 1.25 -14.69 -41.72
N ALA A 69 1.42 -13.61 -42.49
CA ALA A 69 0.44 -13.19 -43.49
C ALA A 69 0.43 -14.12 -44.72
N LEU A 70 1.60 -14.64 -45.12
CA LEU A 70 1.75 -15.59 -46.23
C LEU A 70 1.26 -16.99 -45.87
N THR A 71 1.49 -17.42 -44.63
CA THR A 71 0.96 -18.68 -44.11
C THR A 71 0.37 -18.47 -42.72
N PRO A 72 -0.93 -18.08 -42.67
CA PRO A 72 -1.66 -18.02 -41.42
C PRO A 72 -1.65 -19.38 -40.74
N ASP A 73 -1.64 -19.38 -39.41
CA ASP A 73 -1.74 -20.59 -38.57
C ASP A 73 -0.56 -21.59 -38.73
N ASP A 74 0.65 -21.10 -39.05
CA ASP A 74 1.90 -21.86 -38.88
C ASP A 74 2.40 -21.74 -37.43
N PHE A 75 2.26 -22.82 -36.65
CA PHE A 75 2.68 -22.86 -35.24
C PHE A 75 4.18 -22.55 -35.03
N LEU A 76 5.04 -22.79 -36.03
CA LEU A 76 6.45 -22.46 -35.97
C LEU A 76 6.71 -20.95 -36.12
N THR A 77 5.94 -20.27 -36.97
CA THR A 77 5.99 -18.81 -37.11
C THR A 77 5.40 -18.13 -35.87
N LEU A 78 4.30 -18.65 -35.32
CA LEU A 78 3.69 -18.14 -34.09
C LEU A 78 4.65 -18.25 -32.90
N GLU A 79 5.42 -19.33 -32.77
CA GLU A 79 6.43 -19.45 -31.71
C GLU A 79 7.55 -18.40 -31.83
N LEU A 80 7.96 -18.06 -33.06
CA LEU A 80 8.96 -17.02 -33.29
C LEU A 80 8.38 -15.61 -33.06
N LEU A 81 7.10 -15.40 -33.39
CA LEU A 81 6.39 -14.15 -33.03
C LEU A 81 6.33 -13.98 -31.51
N ALA A 82 6.06 -15.05 -30.77
CA ALA A 82 6.10 -15.02 -29.30
C ALA A 82 7.49 -14.64 -28.78
N GLN A 83 8.56 -15.19 -29.36
CA GLN A 83 9.93 -14.83 -29.01
C GLN A 83 10.25 -13.37 -29.31
N ALA A 84 9.88 -12.86 -30.49
CA ALA A 84 10.09 -11.46 -30.85
C ALA A 84 9.34 -10.51 -29.90
N GLN A 85 8.08 -10.81 -29.58
CA GLN A 85 7.31 -10.02 -28.61
C GLN A 85 7.90 -10.09 -27.20
N THR A 86 8.41 -11.24 -26.77
CA THR A 86 9.14 -11.37 -25.50
C THR A 86 10.38 -10.48 -25.47
N ALA A 87 11.15 -10.45 -26.57
CA ALA A 87 12.33 -9.59 -26.69
C ALA A 87 11.97 -8.08 -26.68
N LEU A 88 10.75 -7.72 -27.09
CA LEU A 88 10.20 -6.36 -27.02
C LEU A 88 9.55 -6.02 -25.67
N GLY A 89 9.43 -6.98 -24.75
CA GLY A 89 8.74 -6.80 -23.47
C GLY A 89 7.20 -6.88 -23.55
N ASN A 90 6.65 -7.30 -24.69
CA ASN A 90 5.21 -7.45 -24.92
C ASN A 90 4.74 -8.86 -24.49
N GLU A 91 4.72 -9.12 -23.19
CA GLU A 91 4.50 -10.47 -22.65
C GLU A 91 3.11 -11.06 -22.92
N ASN A 92 2.07 -10.23 -23.01
CA ASN A 92 0.70 -10.71 -23.22
C ASN A 92 0.53 -11.22 -24.65
N GLU A 93 0.99 -10.44 -25.62
CA GLU A 93 1.03 -10.80 -27.03
C GLU A 93 1.89 -12.04 -27.25
N ALA A 94 3.02 -12.15 -26.54
CA ALA A 94 3.83 -13.35 -26.56
C ALA A 94 3.06 -14.59 -26.08
N MET A 95 2.26 -14.46 -25.01
CA MET A 95 1.48 -15.56 -24.46
C MET A 95 0.37 -15.99 -25.43
N GLU A 96 -0.32 -15.04 -26.04
CA GLU A 96 -1.38 -15.34 -27.03
C GLU A 96 -0.82 -16.10 -28.24
N TYR A 97 0.33 -15.70 -28.76
CA TYR A 97 0.95 -16.38 -29.90
C TYR A 97 1.33 -17.83 -29.56
N ILE A 98 1.86 -18.10 -28.36
CA ILE A 98 2.25 -19.45 -27.97
C ILE A 98 1.04 -20.35 -27.65
N GLU A 99 -0.02 -19.80 -27.05
CA GLU A 99 -1.28 -20.52 -26.82
C GLU A 99 -1.96 -20.88 -28.14
N ARG A 100 -1.93 -19.99 -29.13
CA ARG A 100 -2.38 -20.29 -30.49
C ARG A 100 -1.55 -21.38 -31.14
N ALA A 101 -0.22 -21.34 -30.99
CA ALA A 101 0.67 -22.39 -31.49
C ALA A 101 0.33 -23.76 -30.90
N LEU A 102 0.04 -23.84 -29.59
CA LEU A 102 -0.39 -25.09 -28.93
C LEU A 102 -1.82 -25.52 -29.28
N THR A 103 -2.70 -24.58 -29.60
CA THR A 103 -4.04 -24.91 -30.12
C THR A 103 -3.95 -25.63 -31.48
N LEU A 104 -2.98 -25.22 -32.31
CA LEU A 104 -2.73 -25.84 -33.62
C LEU A 104 -1.97 -27.17 -33.50
N ASN A 105 -1.05 -27.27 -32.53
CA ASN A 105 -0.30 -28.48 -32.25
C ASN A 105 -0.10 -28.69 -30.75
N PRO A 106 -0.99 -29.45 -30.08
CA PRO A 106 -0.89 -29.72 -28.64
C PRO A 106 0.36 -30.48 -28.23
N ASP A 107 0.94 -31.31 -29.10
CA ASP A 107 2.15 -32.09 -28.81
C ASP A 107 3.44 -31.31 -29.13
N PHE A 108 3.35 -29.98 -29.25
CA PHE A 108 4.49 -29.13 -29.54
C PHE A 108 5.32 -28.86 -28.28
N SER A 109 6.30 -29.73 -28.01
CA SER A 109 7.19 -29.67 -26.84
C SER A 109 7.81 -28.28 -26.60
N ARG A 110 8.29 -27.60 -27.66
CA ARG A 110 8.86 -26.24 -27.54
C ARG A 110 7.81 -25.21 -27.12
N GLY A 111 6.55 -25.36 -27.56
CA GLY A 111 5.44 -24.51 -27.12
C GLY A 111 5.18 -24.64 -25.62
N HIS A 112 5.13 -25.87 -25.11
CA HIS A 112 5.00 -26.13 -23.67
C HIS A 112 6.19 -25.58 -22.87
N PHE A 113 7.43 -25.75 -23.35
CA PHE A 113 8.62 -25.18 -22.72
C PHE A 113 8.56 -23.64 -22.64
N ARG A 114 8.06 -22.97 -23.69
CA ARG A 114 7.91 -21.51 -23.72
C ARG A 114 6.86 -21.04 -22.71
N ILE A 115 5.67 -21.66 -22.69
CA ILE A 115 4.65 -21.37 -21.66
C ILE A 115 5.24 -21.56 -20.26
N ALA A 116 5.91 -22.68 -20.00
CA ALA A 116 6.53 -22.93 -18.69
C ALA A 116 7.53 -21.82 -18.30
N SER A 117 8.34 -21.35 -19.24
CA SER A 117 9.31 -20.26 -19.01
C SER A 117 8.62 -18.93 -18.70
N MET A 118 7.54 -18.61 -19.41
CA MET A 118 6.75 -17.39 -19.19
C MET A 118 5.98 -17.44 -17.85
N LEU A 119 5.38 -18.59 -17.53
CA LEU A 119 4.73 -18.83 -16.23
C LEU A 119 5.74 -18.75 -15.07
N TYR A 120 6.97 -19.26 -15.27
CA TYR A 120 8.05 -19.13 -14.29
C TYR A 120 8.40 -17.67 -14.02
N GLN A 121 8.50 -16.82 -15.06
CA GLN A 121 8.72 -15.38 -14.92
C GLN A 121 7.56 -14.70 -14.17
N ARG A 122 6.33 -15.15 -14.40
CA ARG A 122 5.11 -14.70 -13.70
C ARG A 122 4.93 -15.30 -12.30
N ILE A 123 5.91 -16.03 -11.77
CA ILE A 123 5.89 -16.64 -10.42
C ILE A 123 4.81 -17.73 -10.29
N GLN A 124 4.25 -18.22 -11.40
CA GLN A 124 3.22 -19.26 -11.45
C GLN A 124 3.87 -20.66 -11.53
N TYR A 125 4.66 -21.02 -10.52
CA TYR A 125 5.54 -22.20 -10.56
C TYR A 125 4.83 -23.55 -10.71
N GLU A 126 3.66 -23.74 -10.08
CA GLU A 126 2.90 -25.00 -10.21
C GLU A 126 2.36 -25.21 -11.64
N GLN A 127 1.86 -24.14 -12.27
CA GLN A 127 1.43 -24.20 -13.66
C GLN A 127 2.62 -24.38 -14.60
N ALA A 128 3.74 -23.71 -14.31
CA ALA A 128 4.99 -23.91 -15.03
C ALA A 128 5.47 -25.37 -14.95
N LEU A 129 5.34 -26.01 -13.78
CA LEU A 129 5.69 -27.42 -13.57
C LEU A 129 4.83 -28.34 -14.45
N THR A 130 3.54 -28.06 -14.55
CA THR A 130 2.62 -28.82 -15.41
C THR A 130 3.06 -28.77 -16.89
N HIS A 131 3.33 -27.58 -17.41
CA HIS A 131 3.76 -27.42 -18.80
C HIS A 131 5.17 -28.00 -19.06
N ILE A 132 6.12 -27.82 -18.14
CA ILE A 132 7.47 -28.35 -18.33
C ILE A 132 7.50 -29.89 -18.26
N ASP A 133 6.60 -30.51 -17.49
CA ASP A 133 6.46 -31.97 -17.44
C ASP A 133 5.90 -32.54 -18.75
N ILE A 134 4.96 -31.85 -19.38
CA ILE A 134 4.50 -32.20 -20.74
C ILE A 134 5.66 -32.06 -21.74
N ALA A 135 6.38 -30.94 -21.70
CA ALA A 135 7.53 -30.72 -22.58
C ALA A 135 8.60 -31.82 -22.41
N ASN A 136 8.88 -32.23 -21.17
CA ASN A 136 9.83 -33.28 -20.82
C ASN A 136 9.35 -34.68 -21.22
N THR A 137 8.03 -34.93 -21.20
CA THR A 137 7.46 -36.19 -21.69
C THR A 137 7.58 -36.31 -23.20
N LEU A 138 7.33 -35.21 -23.92
CA LEU A 138 7.40 -35.14 -25.38
C LEU A 138 8.85 -35.17 -25.90
N THR A 139 9.78 -34.54 -25.19
CA THR A 139 11.21 -34.55 -25.50
C THR A 139 12.04 -34.93 -24.28
N PRO A 140 12.10 -36.23 -23.92
CA PRO A 140 12.86 -36.69 -22.77
C PRO A 140 14.36 -36.37 -22.91
N GLU A 141 15.01 -36.16 -21.78
CA GLU A 141 16.46 -35.92 -21.68
C GLU A 141 16.98 -34.65 -22.38
N ASN A 142 16.10 -33.73 -22.76
CA ASN A 142 16.50 -32.42 -23.25
C ASN A 142 17.04 -31.57 -22.09
N SER A 143 18.29 -31.11 -22.20
CA SER A 143 18.97 -30.39 -21.11
C SER A 143 18.35 -29.03 -20.77
N ALA A 144 17.81 -28.30 -21.75
CA ALA A 144 17.14 -27.01 -21.50
C ALA A 144 15.82 -27.22 -20.75
N ILE A 145 15.04 -28.23 -21.14
CA ILE A 145 13.78 -28.60 -20.46
C ILE A 145 14.06 -29.07 -19.04
N LEU A 146 15.03 -29.97 -18.86
CA LEU A 146 15.43 -30.46 -17.53
C LEU A 146 15.94 -29.32 -16.65
N SER A 147 16.75 -28.40 -17.19
CA SER A 147 17.24 -27.24 -16.43
C SER A 147 16.10 -26.33 -15.98
N CYS A 148 15.13 -26.05 -16.87
CA CYS A 148 13.95 -25.27 -16.53
C CYS A 148 13.10 -25.98 -15.46
N LYS A 149 12.88 -27.30 -15.60
CA LYS A 149 12.19 -28.10 -14.58
C LYS A 149 12.91 -28.07 -13.23
N GLY A 150 14.24 -28.21 -13.22
CA GLY A 150 15.05 -28.10 -12.01
C GLY A 150 14.88 -26.73 -11.33
N ASN A 151 14.89 -25.64 -12.10
CA ASN A 151 14.67 -24.29 -11.59
C ASN A 151 13.24 -24.12 -11.02
N ILE A 152 12.21 -24.64 -11.70
CA ILE A 152 10.83 -24.61 -11.21
C ILE A 152 10.71 -25.38 -9.89
N LEU A 153 11.26 -26.60 -9.81
CA LEU A 153 11.26 -27.40 -8.59
C LEU A 153 12.02 -26.73 -7.44
N TYR A 154 13.14 -26.09 -7.75
CA TYR A 154 13.90 -25.29 -6.78
C TYR A 154 13.05 -24.14 -6.21
N ARG A 155 12.29 -23.41 -7.05
CA ARG A 155 11.37 -22.35 -6.61
C ARG A 155 10.14 -22.85 -5.85
N LEU A 156 9.78 -24.12 -6.04
CA LEU A 156 8.75 -24.84 -5.27
C LEU A 156 9.30 -25.48 -3.98
N PHE A 157 10.58 -25.25 -3.63
CA PHE A 157 11.26 -25.83 -2.47
C PHE A 157 11.32 -27.38 -2.49
N ARG A 158 11.17 -27.98 -3.68
CA ARG A 158 11.35 -29.42 -3.92
C ARG A 158 12.82 -29.71 -4.22
N PHE A 159 13.67 -29.42 -3.23
CA PHE A 159 15.13 -29.40 -3.37
C PHE A 159 15.72 -30.73 -3.81
N ASP A 160 15.21 -31.86 -3.31
CA ASP A 160 15.77 -33.17 -3.63
C ASP A 160 15.59 -33.55 -5.09
N GLU A 161 14.42 -33.24 -5.65
CA GLU A 161 14.12 -33.47 -7.06
C GLU A 161 14.89 -32.50 -7.96
N ALA A 162 15.01 -31.23 -7.56
CA ALA A 162 15.84 -30.25 -8.25
C ALA A 162 17.31 -30.68 -8.27
N LEU A 163 17.85 -31.10 -7.11
CA LEU A 163 19.23 -31.55 -6.95
C LEU A 163 19.52 -32.80 -7.78
N ALA A 164 18.58 -33.77 -7.81
CA ALA A 164 18.71 -34.97 -8.64
C ALA A 164 18.79 -34.61 -10.13
N ILE A 165 17.96 -33.69 -10.61
CA ILE A 165 17.98 -33.21 -11.99
C ILE A 165 19.31 -32.50 -12.29
N PHE A 166 19.73 -31.56 -11.45
CA PHE A 166 20.96 -30.81 -11.69
C PHE A 166 22.21 -31.68 -11.62
N LYS A 167 22.27 -32.67 -10.70
CA LYS A 167 23.36 -33.66 -10.68
C LYS A 167 23.40 -34.50 -11.94
N LYS A 168 22.24 -34.93 -12.48
CA LYS A 168 22.16 -35.62 -13.78
C LYS A 168 22.69 -34.73 -14.91
N LEU A 169 22.28 -33.45 -14.94
CA LEU A 169 22.74 -32.48 -15.95
C LEU A 169 24.25 -32.23 -15.88
N VAL A 170 24.82 -32.14 -14.68
CA VAL A 170 26.26 -32.03 -14.46
C VAL A 170 27.01 -33.26 -14.99
N GLN A 171 26.50 -34.47 -14.75
CA GLN A 171 27.12 -35.70 -15.27
C GLN A 171 27.08 -35.76 -16.81
N GLN A 172 25.97 -35.35 -17.42
CA GLN A 172 25.81 -35.35 -18.88
C GLN A 172 26.58 -34.22 -19.57
N HIS A 173 26.70 -33.06 -18.92
CA HIS A 173 27.30 -31.86 -19.47
C HIS A 173 28.31 -31.24 -18.48
N PRO A 174 29.43 -31.93 -18.16
CA PRO A 174 30.35 -31.53 -17.08
C PRO A 174 31.07 -30.20 -17.30
N LYS A 175 31.01 -29.64 -18.51
CA LYS A 175 31.60 -28.35 -18.88
C LYS A 175 30.60 -27.18 -18.84
N ASN A 176 29.31 -27.45 -18.59
CA ASN A 176 28.30 -26.38 -18.49
C ASN A 176 28.26 -25.86 -17.05
N TYR A 177 28.84 -24.68 -16.83
CA TYR A 177 28.96 -24.07 -15.49
C TYR A 177 27.58 -23.79 -14.84
N ILE A 178 26.54 -23.47 -15.64
CA ILE A 178 25.21 -23.14 -15.13
C ILE A 178 24.63 -24.27 -14.27
N PHE A 179 24.89 -25.53 -14.66
CA PHE A 179 24.40 -26.69 -13.91
C PHE A 179 25.15 -26.88 -12.59
N TRP A 180 26.47 -26.62 -12.57
CA TRP A 180 27.26 -26.62 -11.33
C TRP A 180 26.79 -25.52 -10.37
N ASN A 181 26.57 -24.31 -10.88
CA ASN A 181 26.01 -23.21 -10.09
C ASN A 181 24.62 -23.56 -9.53
N SER A 182 23.78 -24.22 -10.32
CA SER A 182 22.44 -24.64 -9.89
C SER A 182 22.51 -25.68 -8.76
N VAL A 183 23.45 -26.64 -8.82
CA VAL A 183 23.71 -27.56 -7.69
C VAL A 183 24.12 -26.78 -6.44
N GLY A 184 25.04 -25.82 -6.58
CA GLY A 184 25.48 -24.97 -5.47
C GLY A 184 24.32 -24.18 -4.83
N ASN A 185 23.41 -23.62 -5.64
CA ASN A 185 22.23 -22.91 -5.15
C ASN A 185 21.31 -23.80 -4.31
N VAL A 186 21.01 -25.02 -4.79
CA VAL A 186 20.17 -25.95 -4.03
C VAL A 186 20.86 -26.37 -2.73
N GLN A 187 22.16 -26.68 -2.78
CA GLN A 187 22.92 -27.09 -1.59
C GLN A 187 23.02 -25.98 -0.55
N ARG A 188 23.25 -24.73 -0.97
CA ARG A 188 23.22 -23.56 -0.09
C ARG A 188 21.88 -23.46 0.65
N ASP A 189 20.77 -23.60 -0.07
CA ASP A 189 19.43 -23.48 0.53
C ASP A 189 19.05 -24.69 1.40
N MET A 190 19.73 -25.82 1.22
CA MET A 190 19.64 -26.98 2.12
C MET A 190 20.61 -26.89 3.32
N GLY A 191 21.36 -25.80 3.47
CA GLY A 191 22.35 -25.63 4.55
C GLY A 191 23.69 -26.35 4.35
N GLN A 192 23.94 -26.92 3.17
CA GLN A 192 25.16 -27.67 2.84
C GLN A 192 26.24 -26.73 2.26
N PHE A 193 26.73 -25.78 3.07
CA PHE A 193 27.53 -24.66 2.60
C PHE A 193 28.91 -25.04 2.04
N GLU A 194 29.59 -26.03 2.63
CA GLU A 194 30.91 -26.50 2.17
C GLU A 194 30.81 -27.16 0.80
N GLU A 195 29.77 -27.96 0.59
CA GLU A 195 29.51 -28.60 -0.69
C GLU A 195 29.06 -27.57 -1.74
N ALA A 196 28.23 -26.60 -1.34
CA ALA A 196 27.84 -25.49 -2.21
C ALA A 196 29.07 -24.71 -2.69
N ASP A 197 29.99 -24.35 -1.78
CA ASP A 197 31.24 -23.65 -2.11
C ASP A 197 32.10 -24.43 -3.12
N LYS A 198 32.26 -25.76 -2.95
CA LYS A 198 32.97 -26.60 -3.94
C LYS A 198 32.32 -26.57 -5.32
N HIS A 199 30.99 -26.64 -5.39
CA HIS A 199 30.26 -26.61 -6.66
C HIS A 199 30.29 -25.21 -7.31
N TYR A 200 30.22 -24.14 -6.52
CA TYR A 200 30.42 -22.79 -7.04
C TYR A 200 31.85 -22.60 -7.53
N GLN A 201 32.87 -23.05 -6.79
CA GLN A 201 34.26 -22.98 -7.26
C GLN A 201 34.43 -23.71 -8.59
N ARG A 202 33.85 -24.91 -8.72
CA ARG A 202 33.86 -25.63 -9.99
C ARG A 202 33.14 -24.88 -11.10
N SER A 203 32.02 -24.22 -10.78
CA SER A 203 31.31 -23.36 -11.72
C SER A 203 32.16 -22.15 -12.15
N ILE A 204 32.85 -21.50 -11.22
CA ILE A 204 33.74 -20.36 -11.47
C ILE A 204 34.90 -20.77 -12.38
N ASP A 205 35.52 -21.93 -12.15
CA ASP A 205 36.62 -22.42 -12.99
C ASP A 205 36.20 -22.67 -14.46
N LEU A 206 34.90 -22.90 -14.68
CA LEU A 206 34.31 -23.16 -16.01
C LEU A 206 33.68 -21.89 -16.63
N ALA A 207 33.20 -20.97 -15.80
CA ALA A 207 32.64 -19.69 -16.22
C ALA A 207 33.79 -18.75 -16.60
N LYS A 208 33.90 -18.38 -17.88
CA LYS A 208 34.96 -17.48 -18.34
C LYS A 208 34.73 -16.04 -17.88
N ASP A 209 33.57 -15.49 -18.26
CA ASP A 209 33.27 -14.05 -18.12
C ASP A 209 32.00 -13.79 -17.28
N ASP A 210 31.28 -14.83 -16.86
CA ASP A 210 30.04 -14.72 -16.09
C ASP A 210 30.34 -14.66 -14.58
N ALA A 211 29.99 -13.53 -13.95
CA ALA A 211 30.24 -13.27 -12.54
C ALA A 211 29.22 -13.91 -11.59
N VAL A 212 28.09 -14.42 -12.09
CA VAL A 212 26.98 -14.94 -11.25
C VAL A 212 27.44 -16.06 -10.31
N PRO A 213 28.20 -17.09 -10.74
CA PRO A 213 28.66 -18.13 -9.81
C PRO A 213 29.58 -17.61 -8.73
N PHE A 214 30.39 -16.58 -9.04
CA PHE A 214 31.26 -15.94 -8.06
C PHE A 214 30.45 -15.17 -7.02
N SER A 215 29.47 -14.37 -7.45
CA SER A 215 28.56 -13.66 -6.56
C SER A 215 27.78 -14.62 -5.63
N ASN A 216 27.31 -15.77 -6.16
CA ASN A 216 26.64 -16.80 -5.34
C ASN A 216 27.61 -17.44 -4.33
N ARG A 217 28.87 -17.66 -4.70
CA ARG A 217 29.90 -18.13 -3.77
C ARG A 217 30.15 -17.11 -2.67
N LEU A 218 30.42 -15.85 -3.02
CA LEU A 218 30.71 -14.76 -2.08
C LEU A 218 29.59 -14.61 -1.05
N THR A 219 28.34 -14.55 -1.51
CA THR A 219 27.17 -14.48 -0.61
C THR A 219 27.06 -15.71 0.30
N THR A 220 27.38 -16.91 -0.20
CA THR A 220 27.34 -18.15 0.56
C THR A 220 28.37 -18.21 1.69
N LEU A 221 29.56 -17.64 1.49
CA LEU A 221 30.62 -17.64 2.51
C LEU A 221 30.22 -16.93 3.82
N HIS A 222 29.23 -16.03 3.76
CA HIS A 222 28.72 -15.31 4.93
C HIS A 222 27.76 -16.13 5.80
N TYR A 223 27.31 -17.30 5.33
CA TYR A 223 26.52 -18.23 6.14
C TYR A 223 27.40 -19.26 6.89
N ARG A 224 28.68 -19.35 6.53
CA ARG A 224 29.62 -20.33 7.05
C ARG A 224 30.22 -19.88 8.39
N SER A 225 29.92 -20.63 9.44
CA SER A 225 30.45 -20.38 10.80
C SER A 225 31.95 -20.64 10.94
N ASP A 226 32.56 -21.36 10.01
CA ASP A 226 33.98 -21.71 10.04
C ASP A 226 34.89 -20.69 9.31
N MET A 227 34.30 -19.75 8.57
CA MET A 227 35.02 -18.71 7.84
C MET A 227 35.28 -17.49 8.74
N ASN A 228 36.50 -16.95 8.68
CA ASN A 228 36.83 -15.69 9.35
C ASN A 228 36.70 -14.48 8.39
N ARG A 229 36.73 -13.27 8.96
CA ARG A 229 36.59 -12.01 8.23
C ARG A 229 37.69 -11.83 7.17
N ASP A 230 38.94 -12.15 7.49
CA ASP A 230 40.08 -11.97 6.59
C ASP A 230 39.95 -12.82 5.32
N ASP A 231 39.58 -14.10 5.46
CA ASP A 231 39.40 -15.02 4.35
C ASP A 231 38.26 -14.56 3.43
N ILE A 232 37.13 -14.13 4.01
CA ILE A 232 36.01 -13.58 3.25
C ILE A 232 36.44 -12.31 2.51
N PHE A 233 37.20 -11.42 3.17
CA PHE A 233 37.70 -10.19 2.57
C PHE A 233 38.64 -10.47 1.39
N GLN A 234 39.52 -11.47 1.48
CA GLN A 234 40.35 -11.87 0.32
C GLN A 234 39.49 -12.33 -0.86
N VAL A 235 38.43 -13.13 -0.61
CA VAL A 235 37.52 -13.57 -1.66
C VAL A 235 36.75 -12.40 -2.27
N CYS A 236 36.30 -11.42 -1.49
CA CYS A 236 35.64 -10.23 -2.05
C CYS A 236 36.56 -9.51 -3.07
N LYS A 237 37.84 -9.30 -2.73
CA LYS A 237 38.81 -8.66 -3.63
C LYS A 237 39.15 -9.45 -4.89
N GLU A 238 38.97 -10.78 -4.88
CA GLU A 238 39.17 -11.59 -6.08
C GLU A 238 38.18 -11.23 -7.20
N TRP A 239 37.02 -10.66 -6.87
CA TRP A 239 36.04 -10.27 -7.88
C TRP A 239 36.63 -9.26 -8.86
N GLN A 240 37.27 -8.20 -8.34
CA GLN A 240 37.92 -7.16 -9.14
C GLN A 240 38.95 -7.77 -10.10
N ALA A 241 39.85 -8.62 -9.59
CA ALA A 241 40.92 -9.22 -10.40
C ALA A 241 40.40 -10.10 -11.55
N ARG A 242 39.18 -10.64 -11.43
CA ARG A 242 38.58 -11.55 -12.41
C ARG A 242 37.72 -10.83 -13.45
N PHE A 243 36.91 -9.87 -13.03
CA PHE A 243 35.83 -9.33 -13.87
C PHE A 243 36.03 -7.87 -14.30
N ALA A 244 36.92 -7.12 -13.62
CA ALA A 244 37.19 -5.75 -14.02
C ALA A 244 37.97 -5.69 -15.35
N PRO A 245 37.72 -4.66 -16.19
CA PRO A 245 38.47 -4.48 -17.42
C PRO A 245 39.96 -4.20 -17.11
N THR A 246 40.86 -4.73 -17.95
CA THR A 246 42.33 -4.56 -17.78
C THR A 246 42.76 -3.09 -17.78
N ARG A 247 41.99 -2.23 -18.45
CA ARG A 247 42.16 -0.77 -18.44
C ARG A 247 40.89 -0.16 -17.90
N ARG A 248 41.02 0.71 -16.89
CA ARG A 248 39.91 1.51 -16.38
C ARG A 248 39.36 2.45 -17.46
N ASN A 249 38.05 2.59 -17.48
CA ASN A 249 37.38 3.58 -18.31
C ASN A 249 37.54 4.97 -17.68
N ASP A 250 37.55 6.01 -18.51
CA ASP A 250 37.51 7.37 -18.00
C ASP A 250 36.09 7.65 -17.47
N ARG A 251 36.00 8.09 -16.22
CA ARG A 251 34.74 8.56 -15.64
C ARG A 251 34.21 9.75 -16.43
N PRO A 252 32.88 9.88 -16.59
CA PRO A 252 32.32 11.10 -17.16
C PRO A 252 32.69 12.30 -16.27
N THR A 253 33.07 13.40 -16.91
CA THR A 253 33.25 14.69 -16.22
C THR A 253 31.93 15.46 -16.29
N PRO A 254 31.31 15.83 -15.15
CA PRO A 254 30.14 16.68 -15.14
C PRO A 254 30.37 17.96 -15.94
N THR A 255 29.37 18.39 -16.71
CA THR A 255 29.44 19.66 -17.46
C THR A 255 29.40 20.88 -16.55
N ASP A 256 28.86 20.71 -15.34
CA ASP A 256 28.74 21.72 -14.30
C ASP A 256 29.26 21.15 -12.97
N LEU A 257 30.31 21.77 -12.43
CA LEU A 257 30.95 21.43 -11.15
C LEU A 257 30.61 22.43 -10.04
N SER A 258 29.54 23.23 -10.22
CA SER A 258 29.03 24.11 -9.18
C SER A 258 28.67 23.28 -7.95
N ILE A 259 29.27 23.60 -6.81
CA ILE A 259 29.09 22.86 -5.56
C ILE A 259 27.66 23.00 -5.03
N ASP A 260 27.01 24.12 -5.33
CA ASP A 260 25.67 24.58 -4.94
C ASP A 260 24.60 24.32 -6.02
N ARG A 261 24.75 23.30 -6.86
CA ARG A 261 23.66 22.89 -7.76
C ARG A 261 22.90 21.68 -7.22
N THR A 262 21.68 21.48 -7.68
CA THR A 262 20.93 20.23 -7.45
C THR A 262 21.70 19.03 -8.00
N ILE A 263 21.83 17.96 -7.20
CA ILE A 263 22.60 16.76 -7.54
C ILE A 263 21.67 15.72 -8.17
N ARG A 264 22.12 15.06 -9.24
CA ARG A 264 21.42 13.90 -9.81
C ARG A 264 21.92 12.62 -9.18
N ILE A 265 21.04 11.95 -8.44
CA ILE A 265 21.35 10.66 -7.81
C ILE A 265 20.59 9.55 -8.54
N GLY A 266 21.34 8.62 -9.11
CA GLY A 266 20.81 7.39 -9.69
C GLY A 266 20.86 6.25 -8.68
N MET A 267 19.78 5.48 -8.56
CA MET A 267 19.73 4.28 -7.73
C MET A 267 19.22 3.10 -8.55
N PHE A 268 19.84 1.92 -8.44
CA PHE A 268 19.32 0.71 -9.09
C PHE A 268 19.09 -0.44 -8.12
N SER A 269 17.97 -1.14 -8.27
CA SER A 269 17.62 -2.27 -7.39
C SER A 269 16.62 -3.25 -8.01
N ASP A 270 16.71 -4.53 -7.61
CA ASP A 270 15.58 -5.49 -7.67
C ASP A 270 14.58 -5.26 -6.52
N GLY A 271 15.00 -4.50 -5.52
CA GLY A 271 14.31 -4.37 -4.26
C GLY A 271 13.31 -3.20 -4.17
N PHE A 272 13.04 -2.49 -5.27
CA PHE A 272 12.05 -1.40 -5.30
C PHE A 272 10.59 -1.89 -5.30
N ARG A 273 10.25 -2.68 -4.27
CA ARG A 273 8.98 -3.39 -4.05
C ARG A 273 8.90 -3.84 -2.59
N ALA A 274 7.88 -4.60 -2.21
CA ALA A 274 7.74 -5.32 -0.94
C ALA A 274 8.87 -6.36 -0.78
N HIS A 275 10.03 -5.84 -0.43
CA HIS A 275 11.34 -6.46 -0.35
C HIS A 275 12.14 -5.66 0.69
N PRO A 276 13.14 -6.24 1.39
CA PRO A 276 13.93 -5.53 2.40
C PRO A 276 14.39 -4.13 1.98
N VAL A 277 14.93 -3.94 0.78
CA VAL A 277 15.31 -2.61 0.25
C VAL A 277 14.14 -1.63 0.25
N GLY A 278 12.97 -2.02 -0.26
CA GLY A 278 11.79 -1.15 -0.25
C GLY A 278 11.34 -0.83 1.17
N TRP A 279 11.27 -1.82 2.05
CA TRP A 279 10.88 -1.62 3.45
C TRP A 279 11.88 -0.76 4.23
N MET A 280 13.16 -0.78 3.87
CA MET A 280 14.24 -0.13 4.62
C MET A 280 14.79 1.14 3.95
N GLY A 281 14.19 1.57 2.83
CA GLY A 281 14.60 2.77 2.11
C GLY A 281 13.47 3.72 1.74
N THR A 282 12.21 3.26 1.65
CA THR A 282 11.12 4.10 1.08
C THR A 282 10.90 5.40 1.86
N ALA A 283 10.79 5.33 3.20
CA ALA A 283 10.59 6.52 4.03
C ALA A 283 11.72 7.55 3.88
N ALA A 284 12.96 7.11 3.72
CA ALA A 284 14.08 8.01 3.44
C ALA A 284 13.91 8.72 2.09
N LEU A 285 13.60 7.97 1.03
CA LEU A 285 13.47 8.52 -0.33
C LEU A 285 12.32 9.53 -0.47
N GLU A 286 11.20 9.31 0.23
CA GLU A 286 10.03 10.19 0.20
C GLU A 286 10.27 11.56 0.87
N ASN A 287 11.21 11.63 1.81
CA ASN A 287 11.51 12.85 2.57
C ASN A 287 12.69 13.66 1.99
N LEU A 288 13.29 13.21 0.88
CA LEU A 288 14.35 13.95 0.19
C LEU A 288 13.80 15.28 -0.37
N GLN A 289 14.59 16.34 -0.20
CA GLN A 289 14.25 17.67 -0.71
C GLN A 289 14.60 17.76 -2.20
N LYS A 290 13.57 17.94 -3.04
CA LYS A 290 13.72 17.91 -4.51
C LYS A 290 14.61 19.01 -5.08
N HIS A 291 14.74 20.14 -4.38
CA HIS A 291 15.64 21.23 -4.80
C HIS A 291 17.12 20.88 -4.55
N GLU A 292 17.41 19.94 -3.64
CA GLU A 292 18.78 19.47 -3.36
C GLU A 292 19.16 18.26 -4.22
N ILE A 293 18.22 17.33 -4.42
CA ILE A 293 18.46 16.04 -5.07
C ILE A 293 17.35 15.73 -6.09
N GLU A 294 17.75 15.45 -7.32
CA GLU A 294 16.92 14.79 -8.33
C GLU A 294 17.16 13.27 -8.28
N LEU A 295 16.12 12.50 -7.95
CA LEU A 295 16.23 11.04 -7.78
C LEU A 295 15.84 10.29 -9.07
N TYR A 296 16.77 9.48 -9.57
CA TYR A 296 16.58 8.60 -10.73
C TYR A 296 16.57 7.14 -10.28
N SER A 297 15.44 6.47 -10.42
CA SER A 297 15.26 5.07 -9.99
C SER A 297 15.28 4.11 -11.17
N TYR A 298 16.20 3.16 -11.17
CA TYR A 298 16.39 2.13 -12.19
C TYR A 298 16.04 0.73 -11.65
N SER A 299 14.83 0.25 -11.91
CA SER A 299 14.37 -1.06 -11.42
C SER A 299 14.90 -2.20 -12.28
N THR A 300 15.51 -3.21 -11.68
CA THR A 300 15.99 -4.42 -12.40
C THR A 300 14.90 -5.49 -12.54
N ASN A 301 13.67 -5.19 -12.14
CA ASN A 301 12.48 -5.99 -12.43
C ASN A 301 11.29 -5.09 -12.83
N GLN A 302 10.13 -5.72 -13.06
CA GLN A 302 8.87 -5.05 -13.40
C GLN A 302 7.75 -5.29 -12.37
N ALA A 303 8.08 -5.75 -11.17
CA ALA A 303 7.07 -5.95 -10.12
C ALA A 303 6.47 -4.59 -9.70
N VAL A 304 5.14 -4.55 -9.53
CA VAL A 304 4.43 -3.34 -9.10
C VAL A 304 3.59 -3.65 -7.87
N ASP A 305 3.90 -2.97 -6.77
CA ASP A 305 3.14 -2.93 -5.52
C ASP A 305 3.14 -1.53 -4.88
N HIS A 306 2.53 -1.40 -3.71
CA HIS A 306 2.41 -0.14 -2.99
C HIS A 306 3.75 0.56 -2.68
N LEU A 307 4.84 -0.17 -2.43
CA LEU A 307 6.16 0.45 -2.20
C LEU A 307 6.79 0.91 -3.51
N SER A 308 6.68 0.09 -4.57
CA SER A 308 7.17 0.49 -5.90
C SER A 308 6.52 1.80 -6.38
N GLN A 309 5.23 1.99 -6.08
CA GLN A 309 4.49 3.21 -6.44
C GLN A 309 4.97 4.42 -5.64
N ARG A 310 5.20 4.25 -4.33
CA ARG A 310 5.75 5.28 -3.44
C ARG A 310 7.13 5.74 -3.89
N ILE A 311 8.05 4.81 -4.13
CA ILE A 311 9.40 5.11 -4.63
C ILE A 311 9.32 5.81 -5.99
N LYS A 312 8.43 5.34 -6.88
CA LYS A 312 8.21 5.98 -8.18
C LYS A 312 7.68 7.41 -8.06
N MET A 313 6.83 7.72 -7.08
CA MET A 313 6.34 9.07 -6.81
C MET A 313 7.41 10.00 -6.22
N ALA A 314 8.34 9.45 -5.43
CA ALA A 314 9.50 10.18 -4.93
C ALA A 314 10.55 10.45 -6.02
N SER A 315 10.58 9.64 -7.08
CA SER A 315 11.58 9.72 -8.15
C SER A 315 11.24 10.81 -9.17
N THR A 316 12.25 11.56 -9.62
CA THR A 316 12.21 12.42 -10.81
C THR A 316 12.03 11.58 -12.07
N LYS A 317 12.72 10.43 -12.16
CA LYS A 317 12.61 9.49 -13.28
C LYS A 317 12.59 8.05 -12.80
N TRP A 318 11.72 7.23 -13.37
CA TRP A 318 11.66 5.79 -13.12
C TRP A 318 11.84 5.01 -14.42
N THR A 319 12.82 4.10 -14.46
CA THR A 319 13.14 3.29 -15.64
C THR A 319 13.28 1.81 -15.26
N SER A 320 12.65 0.91 -16.01
CA SER A 320 12.93 -0.53 -15.87
C SER A 320 14.14 -0.89 -16.75
N ILE A 321 15.16 -1.51 -16.15
CA ILE A 321 16.42 -1.91 -16.79
C ILE A 321 16.61 -3.44 -16.82
N GLN A 322 15.55 -4.21 -16.53
CA GLN A 322 15.61 -5.68 -16.49
C GLN A 322 16.13 -6.30 -17.80
N HIS A 323 15.74 -5.72 -18.94
CA HIS A 323 16.08 -6.19 -20.29
C HIS A 323 17.41 -5.64 -20.83
N MET A 324 18.04 -4.70 -20.12
CA MET A 324 19.26 -4.03 -20.58
C MET A 324 20.51 -4.84 -20.23
N SER A 325 21.50 -4.83 -21.12
CA SER A 325 22.86 -5.29 -20.79
C SER A 325 23.55 -4.28 -19.86
N ASP A 326 24.64 -4.70 -19.22
CA ASP A 326 25.44 -3.82 -18.37
C ASP A 326 26.03 -2.64 -19.16
N GLU A 327 26.42 -2.84 -20.42
CA GLU A 327 26.89 -1.75 -21.30
C GLU A 327 25.79 -0.75 -21.64
N ALA A 328 24.60 -1.25 -21.98
CA ALA A 328 23.45 -0.40 -22.29
C ALA A 328 23.02 0.40 -21.05
N PHE A 329 23.02 -0.22 -19.88
CA PHE A 329 22.75 0.45 -18.62
C PHE A 329 23.82 1.50 -18.29
N ALA A 330 25.10 1.16 -18.41
CA ALA A 330 26.20 2.10 -18.20
C ALA A 330 26.17 3.28 -19.17
N GLN A 331 25.68 3.08 -20.39
CA GLN A 331 25.47 4.16 -21.37
C GLN A 331 24.27 5.04 -20.97
N LEU A 332 23.15 4.43 -20.54
CA LEU A 332 21.97 5.16 -20.05
C LEU A 332 22.32 6.09 -18.86
N ILE A 333 23.13 5.61 -17.91
CA ILE A 333 23.59 6.43 -16.77
C ILE A 333 24.36 7.66 -17.24
N ARG A 334 25.23 7.51 -18.26
CA ARG A 334 25.97 8.65 -18.85
C ARG A 334 25.05 9.62 -19.56
N GLU A 335 24.05 9.11 -20.27
CA GLU A 335 23.05 9.93 -20.99
C GLU A 335 22.16 10.71 -20.03
N ASP A 336 21.79 10.10 -18.90
CA ASP A 336 21.04 10.76 -17.83
C ASP A 336 21.92 11.74 -17.01
N GLN A 337 23.24 11.73 -17.23
CA GLN A 337 24.23 12.58 -16.55
C GLN A 337 24.12 12.45 -15.02
N ILE A 338 24.06 11.22 -14.53
CA ILE A 338 24.02 10.94 -13.10
C ILE A 338 25.34 11.35 -12.44
N ASP A 339 25.27 12.09 -11.34
CA ASP A 339 26.42 12.56 -10.57
C ASP A 339 26.90 11.51 -9.57
N ILE A 340 25.94 10.89 -8.86
CA ILE A 340 26.18 9.82 -7.89
C ILE A 340 25.31 8.63 -8.28
N LEU A 341 25.94 7.51 -8.63
CA LEU A 341 25.23 6.25 -8.87
C LEU A 341 25.35 5.33 -7.66
N ILE A 342 24.21 4.89 -7.15
CA ILE A 342 24.08 4.10 -5.93
C ILE A 342 23.60 2.67 -6.27
N ASP A 343 24.41 1.68 -5.91
CA ASP A 343 24.06 0.26 -5.98
C ASP A 343 23.26 -0.18 -4.76
N LEU A 344 22.06 -0.72 -4.99
CA LEU A 344 21.19 -1.32 -3.97
C LEU A 344 20.97 -2.83 -4.17
N CYS A 345 21.85 -3.50 -4.93
CA CYS A 345 21.79 -4.94 -5.19
C CYS A 345 22.96 -5.70 -4.56
N GLY A 346 24.17 -5.12 -4.54
CA GLY A 346 25.37 -5.84 -4.10
C GLY A 346 25.67 -7.03 -5.02
N HIS A 347 26.00 -8.19 -4.45
CA HIS A 347 26.17 -9.44 -5.21
C HIS A 347 24.89 -10.28 -5.35
N ASN A 348 23.72 -9.73 -5.01
CA ASN A 348 22.45 -10.46 -5.06
C ASN A 348 21.76 -10.40 -6.44
N ALA A 349 20.54 -10.90 -6.52
CA ALA A 349 19.72 -10.87 -7.73
C ALA A 349 19.57 -9.43 -8.27
N GLY A 350 19.63 -9.29 -9.60
CA GLY A 350 19.54 -7.98 -10.26
C GLY A 350 20.81 -7.13 -10.15
N ASN A 351 21.92 -7.66 -9.63
CA ASN A 351 23.16 -6.88 -9.57
C ASN A 351 23.67 -6.43 -10.94
N ARG A 352 24.36 -5.28 -10.93
CA ARG A 352 24.98 -4.63 -12.09
C ARG A 352 26.44 -4.30 -11.82
N MET A 353 27.15 -5.16 -11.09
CA MET A 353 28.56 -4.92 -10.73
C MET A 353 29.47 -4.80 -11.97
N GLN A 354 29.14 -5.51 -13.04
CA GLN A 354 29.83 -5.37 -14.33
C GLN A 354 29.59 -4.00 -14.97
N ALA A 355 28.42 -3.38 -14.78
CA ALA A 355 28.20 -1.99 -15.18
C ALA A 355 28.98 -1.00 -14.28
N MET A 356 29.11 -1.28 -12.98
CA MET A 356 29.84 -0.41 -12.04
C MET A 356 31.32 -0.29 -12.41
N VAL A 357 31.99 -1.37 -12.80
CA VAL A 357 33.39 -1.32 -13.29
C VAL A 357 33.56 -0.63 -14.64
N MET A 358 32.46 -0.30 -15.32
CA MET A 358 32.51 0.58 -16.48
C MET A 358 32.61 2.05 -16.07
N GLU A 359 32.56 2.37 -14.78
CA GLU A 359 32.68 3.70 -14.20
C GLU A 359 31.73 4.73 -14.86
N PRO A 360 30.39 4.47 -14.85
CA PRO A 360 29.44 5.24 -15.66
C PRO A 360 29.02 6.58 -15.06
N ALA A 361 29.38 6.87 -13.81
CA ALA A 361 29.10 8.13 -13.12
C ALA A 361 30.37 8.65 -12.40
N PRO A 362 30.43 9.95 -12.08
CA PRO A 362 31.56 10.57 -11.38
C PRO A 362 31.84 9.95 -10.01
N ILE A 363 30.80 9.63 -9.24
CA ILE A 363 30.89 9.00 -7.92
C ILE A 363 30.02 7.73 -7.93
N LEU A 364 30.60 6.63 -7.47
CA LEU A 364 29.93 5.35 -7.31
C LEU A 364 29.83 4.99 -5.84
N LEU A 365 28.65 4.58 -5.39
CA LEU A 365 28.38 4.32 -3.98
C LEU A 365 27.60 3.02 -3.80
N LYS A 366 27.88 2.30 -2.72
CA LYS A 366 27.11 1.14 -2.25
C LYS A 366 26.20 1.54 -1.09
N TRP A 367 24.91 1.22 -1.18
CA TRP A 367 23.97 1.34 -0.07
C TRP A 367 23.03 0.12 -0.03
N VAL A 368 22.15 0.05 0.98
CA VAL A 368 21.20 -1.03 1.34
C VAL A 368 20.84 -2.03 0.24
N GLY A 369 20.66 -3.31 0.60
CA GLY A 369 20.29 -4.36 -0.36
C GLY A 369 21.49 -5.12 -0.88
N GLY A 370 21.60 -6.39 -0.50
CA GLY A 370 22.79 -7.21 -0.75
C GLY A 370 24.10 -6.62 -0.21
N LEU A 371 23.98 -5.66 0.73
CA LEU A 371 25.07 -5.13 1.51
C LEU A 371 25.36 -6.11 2.65
N ILE A 372 26.28 -7.03 2.40
CA ILE A 372 26.67 -8.09 3.34
C ILE A 372 28.12 -7.99 3.79
N ASN A 373 28.92 -7.21 3.05
CA ASN A 373 30.32 -6.88 3.28
C ASN A 373 30.76 -5.82 2.24
N THR A 374 32.05 -5.49 2.20
CA THR A 374 32.66 -4.78 1.05
C THR A 374 32.29 -5.46 -0.28
N THR A 375 32.10 -4.66 -1.31
CA THR A 375 31.90 -5.16 -2.68
C THR A 375 33.19 -5.74 -3.26
N GLY A 376 34.36 -5.33 -2.74
CA GLY A 376 35.65 -5.71 -3.30
C GLY A 376 35.90 -5.15 -4.71
N VAL A 377 35.12 -4.15 -5.13
CA VAL A 377 35.19 -3.53 -6.45
C VAL A 377 35.85 -2.16 -6.34
N ASP A 378 37.06 -2.02 -6.88
CA ASP A 378 37.84 -0.77 -6.77
C ASP A 378 37.18 0.45 -7.43
N ALA A 379 36.18 0.23 -8.29
CA ALA A 379 35.44 1.31 -8.94
C ALA A 379 34.43 1.99 -8.01
N ILE A 380 33.97 1.31 -6.95
CA ILE A 380 32.99 1.86 -6.01
C ILE A 380 33.74 2.69 -4.96
N ASP A 381 33.43 3.98 -4.89
CA ASP A 381 34.18 4.94 -4.07
C ASP A 381 33.76 4.88 -2.60
N TYR A 382 32.46 4.76 -2.35
CA TYR A 382 31.88 4.88 -1.02
C TYR A 382 30.94 3.72 -0.68
N LEU A 383 30.81 3.42 0.60
CA LEU A 383 29.81 2.50 1.15
C LEU A 383 29.11 3.17 2.33
N LEU A 384 27.79 3.29 2.28
CA LEU A 384 26.97 3.90 3.33
C LEU A 384 26.63 2.86 4.41
N THR A 385 26.99 3.19 5.64
CA THR A 385 26.96 2.35 6.84
C THR A 385 26.75 3.22 8.08
N ASP A 386 26.97 2.67 9.27
CA ASP A 386 26.95 3.33 10.57
C ASP A 386 28.08 2.79 11.46
N ALA A 387 28.23 3.36 12.65
CA ALA A 387 29.28 3.01 13.61
C ALA A 387 29.09 1.65 14.30
N VAL A 388 27.90 1.05 14.21
CA VAL A 388 27.62 -0.28 14.80
C VAL A 388 27.90 -1.39 13.79
N GLU A 389 27.47 -1.22 12.54
CA GLU A 389 27.75 -2.11 11.41
C GLU A 389 29.25 -2.15 11.12
N THR A 390 29.89 -0.98 11.10
CA THR A 390 31.33 -0.83 10.86
C THR A 390 32.00 0.00 11.96
N PRO A 391 32.31 -0.63 13.12
CA PRO A 391 33.02 0.04 14.20
C PRO A 391 34.34 0.68 13.76
N GLU A 392 34.84 1.60 14.58
CA GLU A 392 36.15 2.21 14.35
C GLU A 392 37.24 1.14 14.20
N GLY A 393 38.08 1.28 13.17
CA GLY A 393 39.13 0.32 12.83
C GLY A 393 38.76 -0.70 11.75
N ASP A 394 37.48 -0.83 11.41
CA ASP A 394 37.03 -1.76 10.37
C ASP A 394 37.38 -1.30 8.94
N ASP A 395 37.74 -0.03 8.73
CA ASP A 395 38.03 0.57 7.41
C ASP A 395 39.06 -0.22 6.59
N ALA A 396 40.00 -0.91 7.23
CA ALA A 396 41.00 -1.75 6.55
C ALA A 396 40.40 -2.98 5.82
N PHE A 397 39.17 -3.36 6.15
CA PHE A 397 38.44 -4.49 5.56
C PHE A 397 37.43 -4.07 4.48
N TYR A 398 37.47 -2.80 4.06
CA TYR A 398 36.61 -2.27 3.02
C TYR A 398 37.46 -1.64 1.91
N THR A 399 37.16 -1.97 0.66
CA THR A 399 37.80 -1.32 -0.50
C THR A 399 37.24 0.08 -0.72
N GLU A 400 35.98 0.29 -0.35
CA GLU A 400 35.28 1.57 -0.38
C GLU A 400 35.63 2.44 0.82
N LYS A 401 35.43 3.75 0.69
CA LYS A 401 35.44 4.67 1.82
C LYS A 401 34.09 4.63 2.55
N LEU A 402 34.15 4.41 3.86
CA LEU A 402 32.94 4.28 4.67
C LEU A 402 32.31 5.66 4.91
N ILE A 403 31.01 5.75 4.67
CA ILE A 403 30.16 6.86 5.10
C ILE A 403 29.37 6.36 6.31
N ARG A 404 29.75 6.80 7.50
CA ARG A 404 29.09 6.44 8.76
C ARG A 404 28.01 7.46 9.09
N MET A 405 26.77 7.01 9.02
CA MET A 405 25.59 7.75 9.50
C MET A 405 25.61 7.82 11.04
N PRO A 406 25.00 8.86 11.64
CA PRO A 406 24.99 9.01 13.09
C PRO A 406 24.08 8.00 13.78
N ASP A 407 22.99 7.63 13.11
CA ASP A 407 22.00 6.66 13.55
C ASP A 407 22.14 5.36 12.72
N ASP A 408 21.02 4.69 12.44
CA ASP A 408 20.96 3.50 11.58
C ASP A 408 21.35 3.81 10.12
N TYR A 409 22.00 2.87 9.43
CA TYR A 409 22.31 2.99 8.00
C TYR A 409 21.09 2.82 7.07
N ILE A 410 19.92 2.46 7.61
CA ILE A 410 18.64 2.37 6.91
C ILE A 410 17.51 3.16 7.57
N CYS A 411 16.37 3.28 6.88
CA CYS A 411 15.14 3.82 7.46
C CYS A 411 13.96 2.88 7.22
N PHE A 412 13.55 2.18 8.27
CA PHE A 412 12.48 1.19 8.23
C PHE A 412 11.11 1.85 8.12
N THR A 413 10.33 1.41 7.13
CA THR A 413 8.96 1.82 6.85
C THR A 413 8.01 0.72 7.34
N PRO A 414 7.26 0.93 8.42
CA PRO A 414 6.27 -0.04 8.90
C PRO A 414 5.20 -0.34 7.83
N PRO A 415 4.81 -1.60 7.63
CA PRO A 415 3.72 -1.94 6.71
C PRO A 415 2.37 -1.33 7.13
N PRO A 416 1.48 -0.96 6.19
CA PRO A 416 0.18 -0.38 6.55
C PRO A 416 -0.82 -1.40 7.13
N TYR A 417 -0.49 -2.69 7.08
CA TYR A 417 -1.34 -3.81 7.51
C TYR A 417 -0.78 -4.53 8.74
N VAL A 418 -0.02 -3.83 9.59
CA VAL A 418 0.59 -4.39 10.80
C VAL A 418 -0.50 -4.90 11.76
N PRO A 419 -0.47 -6.17 12.18
CA PRO A 419 -1.43 -6.69 13.15
C PRO A 419 -1.29 -6.08 14.55
N SER A 420 -2.27 -6.30 15.42
CA SER A 420 -2.17 -5.89 16.82
C SER A 420 -1.18 -6.79 17.58
N VAL A 421 -0.43 -6.22 18.53
CA VAL A 421 0.37 -7.01 19.47
C VAL A 421 -0.57 -7.65 20.49
N THR A 422 -0.51 -8.97 20.64
CA THR A 422 -1.28 -9.71 21.65
C THR A 422 -0.56 -9.76 23.00
N ALA A 423 -1.26 -10.18 24.06
CA ALA A 423 -0.61 -10.51 25.33
C ALA A 423 0.49 -11.57 25.16
N LEU A 424 1.43 -11.63 26.11
CA LEU A 424 2.56 -12.55 26.08
C LEU A 424 2.08 -14.03 26.00
N PRO A 425 2.44 -14.79 24.93
CA PRO A 425 1.99 -16.17 24.74
C PRO A 425 2.31 -17.12 25.89
N ALA A 426 3.48 -16.97 26.52
CA ALA A 426 3.91 -17.80 27.65
C ALA A 426 2.92 -17.79 28.83
N LEU A 427 2.15 -16.71 29.02
CA LEU A 427 1.13 -16.62 30.08
C LEU A 427 -0.09 -17.53 29.84
N GLN A 428 -0.30 -17.98 28.60
CA GLN A 428 -1.40 -18.87 28.22
C GLN A 428 -0.93 -20.31 27.99
N ASN A 429 0.30 -20.48 27.51
CA ASN A 429 0.83 -21.78 27.08
C ASN A 429 1.58 -22.55 28.17
N ASP A 430 1.90 -21.91 29.30
CA ASP A 430 2.76 -22.45 30.38
C ASP A 430 4.20 -22.82 29.94
N TYR A 431 4.66 -22.33 28.78
CA TYR A 431 6.02 -22.50 28.30
C TYR A 431 6.49 -21.30 27.45
N ILE A 432 7.81 -21.08 27.40
CA ILE A 432 8.44 -20.10 26.51
C ILE A 432 8.55 -20.64 25.08
N THR A 433 8.14 -19.84 24.11
CA THR A 433 8.33 -20.10 22.69
C THR A 433 9.44 -19.20 22.15
N LEU A 434 10.59 -19.80 21.86
CA LEU A 434 11.72 -19.17 21.17
C LEU A 434 11.46 -19.21 19.67
N GLY A 435 11.59 -18.09 18.96
CA GLY A 435 11.32 -18.02 17.53
C GLY A 435 12.51 -17.57 16.69
N CYS A 436 12.65 -18.08 15.48
CA CYS A 436 13.58 -17.53 14.48
C CYS A 436 12.92 -17.56 13.10
N PHE A 437 12.56 -16.37 12.59
CA PHE A 437 11.89 -16.18 11.29
C PHE A 437 12.82 -15.60 10.22
N ASN A 438 14.13 -15.61 10.50
CA ASN A 438 15.18 -15.33 9.53
C ASN A 438 15.10 -16.30 8.34
N ASN A 439 15.66 -15.90 7.18
CA ASN A 439 15.87 -16.83 6.07
C ASN A 439 16.60 -18.09 6.59
N PRO A 440 16.01 -19.29 6.46
CA PRO A 440 16.62 -20.53 6.94
C PRO A 440 18.05 -20.83 6.47
N THR A 441 18.52 -20.23 5.37
CA THR A 441 19.95 -20.31 5.01
C THR A 441 20.90 -19.69 6.03
N LYS A 442 20.38 -18.89 6.97
CA LYS A 442 21.16 -18.31 8.09
C LYS A 442 21.28 -19.25 9.28
N ILE A 443 20.59 -20.40 9.26
CA ILE A 443 20.62 -21.39 10.34
C ILE A 443 21.63 -22.48 9.95
N ASN A 444 22.60 -22.73 10.84
CA ASN A 444 23.66 -23.73 10.67
C ASN A 444 23.79 -24.60 11.93
N ASP A 445 24.55 -25.67 11.82
CA ASP A 445 24.71 -26.67 12.89
C ASP A 445 25.36 -26.09 14.17
N THR A 446 26.21 -25.06 14.03
CA THR A 446 26.77 -24.31 15.17
C THR A 446 25.67 -23.62 15.96
N LEU A 447 24.80 -22.86 15.26
CA LEU A 447 23.67 -22.15 15.87
C LEU A 447 22.67 -23.12 16.50
N LEU A 448 22.35 -24.23 15.84
CA LEU A 448 21.46 -25.27 16.39
C LEU A 448 22.04 -25.90 17.66
N THR A 449 23.35 -26.09 17.74
CA THR A 449 24.02 -26.59 18.94
C THR A 449 23.88 -25.61 20.11
N GLU A 450 24.03 -24.32 19.83
CA GLU A 450 23.87 -23.25 20.82
C GLU A 450 22.43 -23.15 21.32
N TRP A 451 21.46 -23.19 20.42
CA TRP A 451 20.04 -23.20 20.76
C TRP A 451 19.62 -24.47 21.48
N ALA A 452 20.17 -25.64 21.15
CA ALA A 452 19.93 -26.87 21.91
C ALA A 452 20.44 -26.73 23.35
N SER A 453 21.60 -26.09 23.57
CA SER A 453 22.11 -25.80 24.91
C SER A 453 21.16 -24.91 25.70
N LEU A 454 20.67 -23.85 25.08
CA LEU A 454 19.67 -22.95 25.65
C LEU A 454 18.34 -23.67 25.98
N MET A 455 17.85 -24.53 25.09
CA MET A 455 16.65 -25.33 25.29
C MET A 455 16.79 -26.39 26.38
N ARG A 456 18.00 -26.86 26.70
CA ARG A 456 18.22 -27.71 27.88
C ARG A 456 18.15 -26.91 29.18
N ALA A 457 18.60 -25.67 29.17
CA ALA A 457 18.48 -24.77 30.32
C ALA A 457 17.02 -24.33 30.56
N LEU A 458 16.23 -24.22 29.50
CA LEU A 458 14.79 -23.92 29.53
C LEU A 458 13.98 -25.19 29.22
N SER A 459 13.80 -26.08 30.19
CA SER A 459 13.33 -27.46 30.01
C SER A 459 12.06 -27.64 29.17
N ASP A 460 11.11 -26.71 29.27
CA ASP A 460 9.79 -26.81 28.64
C ASP A 460 9.66 -25.91 27.39
N SER A 461 10.71 -25.17 27.02
CA SER A 461 10.64 -24.23 25.91
C SER A 461 10.44 -24.91 24.56
N ARG A 462 9.85 -24.21 23.60
CA ARG A 462 9.74 -24.66 22.21
C ARG A 462 10.55 -23.76 21.29
N LEU A 463 11.05 -24.32 20.20
CA LEU A 463 11.73 -23.57 19.14
C LEU A 463 10.84 -23.57 17.89
N PHE A 464 10.46 -22.36 17.46
CA PHE A 464 9.62 -22.14 16.29
C PHE A 464 10.43 -21.52 15.16
N LEU A 465 10.66 -22.30 14.12
CA LEU A 465 11.37 -21.90 12.92
C LEU A 465 10.37 -21.70 11.78
N LYS A 466 10.36 -20.49 11.20
CA LYS A 466 9.49 -20.14 10.07
C LYS A 466 10.30 -19.60 8.91
N GLY A 467 10.02 -20.09 7.71
CA GLY A 467 10.77 -19.73 6.52
C GLY A 467 10.47 -20.66 5.36
N HIS A 468 10.75 -20.19 4.14
CA HIS A 468 10.28 -20.86 2.94
C HIS A 468 10.87 -22.28 2.74
N GLN A 469 12.10 -22.54 3.20
CA GLN A 469 12.75 -23.85 3.12
C GLN A 469 12.08 -24.91 4.02
N PHE A 470 11.35 -24.52 5.07
CA PHE A 470 10.69 -25.49 5.96
C PHE A 470 9.44 -26.14 5.35
N ALA A 471 9.08 -25.77 4.12
CA ALA A 471 8.17 -26.58 3.29
C ALA A 471 8.83 -27.90 2.83
N ASN A 472 10.16 -27.99 2.87
CA ASN A 472 10.91 -29.20 2.52
C ASN A 472 11.17 -30.06 3.76
N GLU A 473 10.65 -31.28 3.75
CA GLU A 473 10.76 -32.19 4.91
C GLU A 473 12.19 -32.67 5.18
N GLN A 474 13.08 -32.71 4.18
CA GLN A 474 14.48 -33.09 4.41
C GLN A 474 15.25 -32.01 5.18
N VAL A 475 14.98 -30.74 4.90
CA VAL A 475 15.52 -29.61 5.68
C VAL A 475 15.04 -29.69 7.13
N CYS A 476 13.74 -29.91 7.35
CA CYS A 476 13.18 -30.09 8.68
C CYS A 476 13.80 -31.30 9.39
N GLN A 477 13.98 -32.42 8.67
CA GLN A 477 14.54 -33.65 9.23
C GLN A 477 16.01 -33.51 9.62
N HIS A 478 16.83 -32.78 8.85
CA HIS A 478 18.21 -32.45 9.22
C HIS A 478 18.25 -31.77 10.59
N ILE A 479 17.41 -30.75 10.78
CA ILE A 479 17.32 -30.03 12.06
C ILE A 479 16.83 -30.94 13.18
N ARG A 480 15.78 -31.75 12.95
CA ARG A 480 15.29 -32.69 13.97
C ARG A 480 16.35 -33.69 14.40
N VAL A 481 17.14 -34.23 13.46
CA VAL A 481 18.23 -35.16 13.77
C VAL A 481 19.32 -34.47 14.58
N HIS A 482 19.79 -33.31 14.13
CA HIS A 482 20.83 -32.54 14.84
C HIS A 482 20.39 -32.18 16.27
N MET A 483 19.16 -31.70 16.44
CA MET A 483 18.61 -31.35 17.76
C MET A 483 18.40 -32.58 18.66
N ALA A 484 18.01 -33.73 18.09
CA ALA A 484 17.85 -34.98 18.83
C ALA A 484 19.19 -35.54 19.34
N GLU A 485 20.27 -35.43 18.55
CA GLU A 485 21.63 -35.78 18.98
C GLU A 485 22.10 -34.93 20.18
N GLN A 486 21.55 -33.71 20.30
CA GLN A 486 21.76 -32.80 21.42
C GLN A 486 20.75 -32.99 22.57
N GLY A 487 19.89 -34.02 22.51
CA GLY A 487 18.92 -34.35 23.56
C GLY A 487 17.63 -33.53 23.54
N ILE A 488 17.31 -32.82 22.45
CA ILE A 488 16.06 -32.10 22.29
C ILE A 488 15.06 -32.95 21.51
N VAL A 489 13.94 -33.27 22.14
CA VAL A 489 12.88 -34.07 21.50
C VAL A 489 12.13 -33.29 20.42
N GLY A 490 11.75 -33.97 19.33
CA GLY A 490 11.17 -33.32 18.15
C GLY A 490 9.85 -32.58 18.39
N GLU A 491 9.08 -32.93 19.43
CA GLU A 491 7.82 -32.25 19.81
C GLU A 491 8.04 -30.81 20.30
N ARG A 492 9.27 -30.46 20.67
CA ARG A 492 9.66 -29.08 21.05
C ARG A 492 10.02 -28.23 19.83
N LEU A 493 10.03 -28.79 18.63
CA LEU A 493 10.39 -28.10 17.39
C LEU A 493 9.12 -27.86 16.55
N ILE A 494 8.92 -26.61 16.14
CA ILE A 494 7.80 -26.19 15.30
C ILE A 494 8.38 -25.65 14.00
N PHE A 495 7.91 -26.17 12.88
CA PHE A 495 8.35 -25.78 11.54
C PHE A 495 7.15 -25.27 10.74
N GLU A 496 7.27 -24.09 10.15
CA GLU A 496 6.29 -23.58 9.20
C GLU A 496 6.94 -23.00 7.95
N GLY A 497 6.34 -23.33 6.80
CA GLY A 497 6.75 -22.82 5.50
C GLY A 497 6.41 -21.33 5.28
N GLN A 498 6.55 -20.93 4.02
CA GLN A 498 6.20 -19.59 3.55
C GLN A 498 4.72 -19.27 3.79
N SER A 499 4.44 -18.01 4.11
CA SER A 499 3.10 -17.42 4.13
C SER A 499 3.13 -16.03 3.50
N LYS A 500 1.96 -15.40 3.32
CA LYS A 500 1.92 -13.97 2.96
C LYS A 500 2.56 -13.14 4.07
N HIS A 501 3.05 -11.95 3.73
CA HIS A 501 3.78 -11.11 4.69
C HIS A 501 2.93 -10.76 5.92
N GLN A 502 1.65 -10.41 5.74
CA GLN A 502 0.74 -10.14 6.86
C GLN A 502 0.61 -11.36 7.80
N ASP A 503 0.48 -12.57 7.26
CA ASP A 503 0.40 -13.80 8.06
C ASP A 503 1.73 -14.11 8.77
N LEU A 504 2.86 -13.75 8.15
CA LEU A 504 4.17 -13.83 8.80
C LEU A 504 4.22 -12.89 10.02
N LEU A 505 3.77 -11.64 9.88
CA LEU A 505 3.70 -10.68 10.98
C LEU A 505 2.80 -11.19 12.11
N GLU A 506 1.63 -11.73 11.79
CA GLU A 506 0.73 -12.34 12.77
C GLU A 506 1.39 -13.52 13.50
N THR A 507 2.28 -14.25 12.84
CA THR A 507 2.97 -15.39 13.47
C THR A 507 3.86 -14.96 14.64
N TYR A 508 4.36 -13.72 14.68
CA TYR A 508 5.12 -13.21 15.83
C TYR A 508 4.28 -13.15 17.11
N ASN A 509 2.94 -13.13 17.01
CA ASN A 509 2.05 -13.24 18.17
C ASN A 509 2.04 -14.64 18.82
N ARG A 510 2.81 -15.60 18.29
CA ARG A 510 2.95 -16.97 18.81
C ARG A 510 4.33 -17.23 19.41
N ILE A 511 5.21 -16.24 19.46
CA ILE A 511 6.56 -16.38 20.04
C ILE A 511 6.78 -15.33 21.13
N ASP A 512 7.63 -15.66 22.10
CA ASP A 512 7.92 -14.83 23.26
C ASP A 512 9.25 -14.07 23.10
N ILE A 513 10.27 -14.75 22.57
CA ILE A 513 11.61 -14.19 22.35
C ILE A 513 12.10 -14.64 20.98
N ALA A 514 12.61 -13.69 20.19
CA ALA A 514 13.24 -13.98 18.92
C ALA A 514 14.74 -14.25 19.13
N LEU A 515 15.19 -15.39 18.60
CA LEU A 515 16.60 -15.78 18.56
C LEU A 515 17.19 -15.34 17.23
N ASP A 516 18.16 -14.43 17.27
CA ASP A 516 18.85 -14.03 16.06
C ASP A 516 19.81 -15.11 15.55
N SER A 517 20.12 -15.07 14.25
CA SER A 517 21.03 -16.01 13.59
C SER A 517 22.48 -15.52 13.56
N TRP A 518 23.43 -16.44 13.47
CA TRP A 518 24.87 -16.18 13.45
C TRP A 518 25.58 -17.15 12.48
N PRO A 519 26.58 -16.73 11.68
CA PRO A 519 27.26 -15.43 11.66
C PRO A 519 26.56 -14.36 10.82
N TYR A 520 25.41 -14.66 10.21
CA TYR A 520 24.59 -13.71 9.47
C TYR A 520 23.32 -13.41 10.28
N SER A 521 23.20 -12.19 10.78
CA SER A 521 22.09 -11.68 11.60
C SER A 521 20.82 -11.35 10.80
N GLY A 522 19.70 -11.14 11.51
CA GLY A 522 18.46 -10.59 10.98
C GLY A 522 18.61 -9.12 10.60
N GLY A 523 17.92 -8.72 9.53
CA GLY A 523 17.82 -7.31 9.12
C GLY A 523 16.36 -6.86 9.28
N LEU A 524 15.60 -6.90 8.19
CA LEU A 524 14.16 -6.63 8.19
C LEU A 524 13.40 -7.40 9.27
N THR A 525 13.73 -8.68 9.46
CA THR A 525 13.12 -9.56 10.47
C THR A 525 13.28 -9.05 11.90
N THR A 526 14.37 -8.34 12.20
CA THR A 526 14.61 -7.75 13.52
C THR A 526 13.71 -6.55 13.76
N CYS A 527 13.56 -5.68 12.76
CA CYS A 527 12.59 -4.58 12.81
C CYS A 527 11.15 -5.11 12.90
N GLU A 528 10.81 -6.16 12.16
CA GLU A 528 9.48 -6.79 12.20
C GLU A 528 9.17 -7.45 13.56
N ALA A 529 10.16 -8.11 14.18
CA ALA A 529 10.02 -8.68 15.51
C ALA A 529 9.74 -7.59 16.56
N MET A 530 10.53 -6.50 16.56
CA MET A 530 10.30 -5.36 17.44
C MET A 530 8.93 -4.71 17.20
N LEU A 531 8.56 -4.54 15.92
CA LEU A 531 7.24 -4.03 15.51
C LEU A 531 6.09 -4.90 16.03
N MET A 532 6.31 -6.21 16.17
CA MET A 532 5.34 -7.15 16.74
C MET A 532 5.51 -7.40 18.24
N GLY A 533 6.30 -6.58 18.93
CA GLY A 533 6.47 -6.68 20.38
C GLY A 533 7.29 -7.90 20.82
N VAL A 534 8.19 -8.40 19.98
CA VAL A 534 9.05 -9.55 20.31
C VAL A 534 10.51 -9.07 20.43
N PRO A 535 11.14 -9.17 21.61
CA PRO A 535 12.55 -8.82 21.75
C PRO A 535 13.43 -9.81 21.00
N VAL A 536 14.48 -9.29 20.35
CA VAL A 536 15.47 -10.07 19.58
C VAL A 536 16.78 -10.04 20.33
N VAL A 537 17.33 -11.19 20.72
CA VAL A 537 18.69 -11.25 21.30
C VAL A 537 19.68 -11.59 20.19
N THR A 538 20.72 -10.77 20.02
CA THR A 538 21.72 -10.92 18.96
C THR A 538 23.15 -10.95 19.51
N LEU A 539 23.99 -11.76 18.85
CA LEU A 539 25.44 -11.78 19.01
C LEU A 539 26.04 -11.26 17.70
N PRO A 540 26.72 -10.09 17.69
CA PRO A 540 27.30 -9.56 16.46
C PRO A 540 28.31 -10.53 15.83
N GLY A 541 28.12 -10.80 14.54
CA GLY A 541 29.02 -11.63 13.74
C GLY A 541 30.28 -10.90 13.27
N PRO A 542 31.20 -11.62 12.61
CA PRO A 542 32.48 -11.10 12.20
C PRO A 542 32.38 -10.15 11.01
N THR A 543 31.36 -10.21 10.16
CA THR A 543 31.23 -9.35 8.97
C THR A 543 30.02 -8.43 9.08
N PHE A 544 29.87 -7.46 8.18
CA PHE A 544 28.67 -6.60 8.08
C PHE A 544 27.36 -7.41 8.16
N ALA A 545 27.26 -8.52 7.43
CA ALA A 545 26.09 -9.41 7.48
C ALA A 545 25.68 -9.89 8.89
N GLY A 546 26.65 -9.98 9.80
CA GLY A 546 26.45 -10.41 11.18
C GLY A 546 26.03 -9.30 12.15
N ARG A 547 25.90 -8.05 11.68
CA ARG A 547 25.77 -6.88 12.57
C ARG A 547 24.51 -6.05 12.32
N HIS A 548 23.72 -6.37 11.30
CA HIS A 548 22.40 -5.77 11.03
C HIS A 548 21.50 -5.68 12.26
N SER A 549 21.31 -6.80 12.98
CA SER A 549 20.44 -6.77 14.16
C SER A 549 20.98 -5.86 15.26
N ALA A 550 22.31 -5.82 15.43
CA ALA A 550 22.94 -5.00 16.45
C ALA A 550 22.71 -3.50 16.18
N THR A 551 22.88 -3.05 14.92
CA THR A 551 22.63 -1.65 14.58
C THR A 551 21.16 -1.25 14.80
N HIS A 552 20.22 -2.08 14.34
CA HIS A 552 18.79 -1.78 14.51
C HIS A 552 18.38 -1.74 15.99
N LEU A 553 18.90 -2.65 16.82
CA LEU A 553 18.60 -2.68 18.25
C LEU A 553 19.21 -1.49 18.99
N ILE A 554 20.48 -1.16 18.74
CA ILE A 554 21.14 -0.02 19.39
C ILE A 554 20.44 1.29 19.01
N ASN A 555 20.17 1.50 17.72
CA ASN A 555 19.49 2.70 17.25
C ASN A 555 18.00 2.76 17.64
N ALA A 556 17.37 1.63 17.93
CA ALA A 556 16.04 1.58 18.54
C ALA A 556 16.05 1.89 20.06
N GLY A 557 17.22 2.03 20.69
CA GLY A 557 17.36 2.25 22.13
C GLY A 557 17.33 0.97 22.97
N MET A 558 17.74 -0.16 22.38
CA MET A 558 17.77 -1.50 23.00
C MET A 558 19.19 -2.12 23.02
N PRO A 559 20.25 -1.38 23.43
CA PRO A 559 21.63 -1.89 23.40
C PRO A 559 21.83 -3.13 24.27
N GLU A 560 21.01 -3.33 25.29
CA GLU A 560 21.10 -4.46 26.19
C GLU A 560 20.75 -5.79 25.50
N LEU A 561 20.05 -5.78 24.38
CA LEU A 561 19.72 -6.97 23.60
C LEU A 561 20.87 -7.43 22.68
N VAL A 562 21.96 -6.66 22.62
CA VAL A 562 23.19 -6.96 21.89
C VAL A 562 24.23 -7.49 22.88
N VAL A 563 24.66 -8.74 22.69
CA VAL A 563 25.60 -9.44 23.59
C VAL A 563 26.97 -9.65 22.96
N ASN A 564 28.00 -9.94 23.76
CA ASN A 564 29.38 -10.05 23.27
C ASN A 564 29.94 -11.48 23.23
N SER A 565 29.18 -12.45 23.75
CA SER A 565 29.59 -13.86 23.75
C SER A 565 28.39 -14.81 23.75
N TRP A 566 28.61 -16.07 23.40
CA TRP A 566 27.57 -17.10 23.50
C TRP A 566 27.09 -17.35 24.94
N ASP A 567 27.97 -17.16 25.94
CA ASP A 567 27.57 -17.22 27.36
C ASP A 567 26.59 -16.10 27.70
N GLU A 568 26.91 -14.86 27.33
CA GLU A 568 26.01 -13.71 27.50
C GLU A 568 24.72 -13.85 26.71
N TYR A 569 24.78 -14.39 25.48
CA TYR A 569 23.61 -14.67 24.65
C TYR A 569 22.63 -15.59 25.38
N ARG A 570 23.11 -16.75 25.85
CA ARG A 570 22.28 -17.72 26.57
C ARG A 570 21.74 -17.13 27.86
N GLN A 571 22.59 -16.46 28.63
CA GLN A 571 22.21 -15.84 29.89
C GLN A 571 21.11 -14.79 29.68
N ARG A 572 21.24 -13.94 28.66
CA ARG A 572 20.24 -12.91 28.35
C ARG A 572 18.90 -13.52 27.96
N VAL A 573 18.88 -14.57 27.14
CA VAL A 573 17.62 -15.23 26.79
C VAL A 573 16.98 -15.89 28.03
N ILE A 574 17.78 -16.52 28.90
CA ILE A 574 17.30 -17.12 30.16
C ILE A 574 16.73 -16.06 31.11
N GLU A 575 17.36 -14.90 31.22
CA GLU A 575 16.87 -13.76 32.02
C GLU A 575 15.49 -13.30 31.55
N LEU A 576 15.34 -13.06 30.24
CA LEU A 576 14.05 -12.67 29.64
C LEU A 576 12.99 -13.77 29.83
N ALA A 577 13.36 -15.03 29.65
CA ALA A 577 12.47 -16.18 29.79
C ALA A 577 11.97 -16.40 31.24
N ASN A 578 12.77 -16.03 32.25
CA ASN A 578 12.44 -16.21 33.66
C ASN A 578 11.67 -15.04 34.28
N ASP A 579 11.65 -13.86 33.65
CA ASP A 579 10.90 -12.68 34.10
C ASP A 579 9.75 -12.36 33.14
N LEU A 580 8.66 -13.12 33.24
CA LEU A 580 7.48 -12.95 32.38
C LEU A 580 6.81 -11.59 32.53
N ASN A 581 6.95 -10.93 33.69
CA ASN A 581 6.39 -9.60 33.91
C ASN A 581 7.16 -8.56 33.09
N SER A 582 8.48 -8.53 33.21
CA SER A 582 9.33 -7.67 32.38
C SER A 582 9.17 -7.99 30.90
N LEU A 583 9.11 -9.27 30.51
CA LEU A 583 8.91 -9.67 29.12
C LEU A 583 7.55 -9.22 28.57
N SER A 584 6.49 -9.28 29.37
CA SER A 584 5.18 -8.74 29.00
C SER A 584 5.21 -7.22 28.84
N THR A 585 5.92 -6.50 29.71
CA THR A 585 6.11 -5.05 29.61
C THR A 585 6.88 -4.68 28.34
N ILE A 586 7.99 -5.37 28.05
CA ILE A 586 8.76 -5.19 26.81
C ILE A 586 7.83 -5.39 25.61
N ARG A 587 7.08 -6.48 25.57
CA ARG A 587 6.16 -6.79 24.47
C ARG A 587 5.12 -5.69 24.24
N THR A 588 4.55 -5.13 25.30
CA THR A 588 3.57 -4.04 25.22
C THR A 588 4.16 -2.75 24.62
N HIS A 589 5.42 -2.42 24.93
CA HIS A 589 6.00 -1.12 24.59
C HIS A 589 6.96 -1.12 23.40
N LEU A 590 7.54 -2.27 23.03
CA LEU A 590 8.62 -2.36 22.04
C LEU A 590 8.23 -1.81 20.65
N ARG A 591 6.96 -1.98 20.24
CA ARG A 591 6.44 -1.34 19.01
C ARG A 591 6.57 0.18 19.07
N SER A 592 6.12 0.79 20.16
CA SER A 592 6.16 2.25 20.32
C SER A 592 7.59 2.76 20.34
N ILE A 593 8.50 2.01 20.98
CA ILE A 593 9.92 2.34 21.05
C ILE A 593 10.54 2.34 19.64
N LEU A 594 10.31 1.29 18.84
CA LEU A 594 10.79 1.24 17.46
C LEU A 594 10.26 2.43 16.64
N LEU A 595 8.95 2.68 16.68
CA LEU A 595 8.31 3.72 15.87
C LEU A 595 8.77 5.14 16.23
N GLN A 596 9.20 5.38 17.46
CA GLN A 596 9.72 6.68 17.94
C GLN A 596 11.24 6.81 17.78
N SER A 597 11.92 5.72 17.42
CA SER A 597 13.37 5.71 17.27
C SER A 597 13.83 6.27 15.91
N PRO A 598 15.11 6.66 15.78
CA PRO A 598 15.71 7.04 14.51
C PRO A 598 15.55 6.00 13.38
N VAL A 599 15.41 4.71 13.72
CA VAL A 599 15.21 3.61 12.74
C VAL A 599 13.97 3.84 11.87
N CYS A 600 12.95 4.55 12.37
CA CYS A 600 11.71 4.87 11.64
C CYS A 600 11.55 6.38 11.32
N ASP A 601 12.55 7.22 11.58
CA ASP A 601 12.49 8.67 11.36
C ASP A 601 12.95 9.05 9.94
N GLY A 602 12.00 9.01 9.00
CA GLY A 602 12.23 9.36 7.59
C GLY A 602 12.82 10.76 7.38
N PRO A 603 12.24 11.84 7.94
CA PRO A 603 12.79 13.19 7.84
C PRO A 603 14.22 13.32 8.37
N ARG A 604 14.53 12.75 9.54
CA ARG A 604 15.88 12.79 10.12
C ARG A 604 16.88 12.06 9.24
N PHE A 605 16.56 10.83 8.81
CA PHE A 605 17.42 10.08 7.91
C PHE A 605 17.66 10.82 6.58
N ALA A 606 16.61 11.37 5.97
CA ALA A 606 16.71 12.12 4.71
C ALA A 606 17.62 13.35 4.83
N LYS A 607 17.60 14.05 5.97
CA LYS A 607 18.50 15.17 6.26
C LYS A 607 19.95 14.69 6.29
N HIS A 608 20.27 13.66 7.09
CA HIS A 608 21.63 13.14 7.20
C HIS A 608 22.14 12.56 5.87
N PHE A 609 21.27 11.86 5.14
CA PHE A 609 21.57 11.31 3.81
C PHE A 609 21.90 12.44 2.84
N THR A 610 21.10 13.50 2.82
CA THR A 610 21.34 14.67 1.97
C THR A 610 22.69 15.31 2.31
N THR A 611 22.97 15.57 3.60
CA THR A 611 24.28 16.06 4.06
C THR A 611 25.43 15.18 3.53
N ALA A 612 25.32 13.85 3.67
CA ALA A 612 26.35 12.93 3.22
C ALA A 612 26.58 13.00 1.70
N MET A 613 25.50 13.01 0.90
CA MET A 613 25.59 13.09 -0.56
C MET A 613 26.18 14.43 -1.03
N ARG A 614 25.78 15.54 -0.38
CA ARG A 614 26.35 16.87 -0.64
C ARG A 614 27.84 16.92 -0.29
N ALA A 615 28.25 16.34 0.84
CA ALA A 615 29.64 16.32 1.28
C ALA A 615 30.56 15.62 0.28
N ILE A 616 30.19 14.41 -0.17
CA ILE A 616 31.00 13.66 -1.14
C ILE A 616 31.00 14.31 -2.53
N TRP A 617 29.89 14.97 -2.92
CA TRP A 617 29.82 15.75 -4.15
C TRP A 617 30.73 16.99 -4.10
N GLN A 618 30.64 17.79 -3.05
CA GLN A 618 31.48 18.97 -2.89
C GLN A 618 32.96 18.60 -2.85
N ARG A 619 33.32 17.51 -2.15
CA ARG A 619 34.68 16.98 -2.15
C ARG A 619 35.18 16.60 -3.56
N TYR A 620 34.31 15.98 -4.36
CA TYR A 620 34.62 15.64 -5.75
C TYR A 620 34.83 16.91 -6.60
N CYS A 621 33.95 17.91 -6.49
CA CYS A 621 34.07 19.17 -7.22
C CYS A 621 35.34 19.96 -6.86
N GLU A 622 35.82 19.84 -5.62
CA GLU A 622 37.10 20.40 -5.16
C GLU A 622 38.32 19.62 -5.68
N GLY A 623 38.13 18.52 -6.40
CA GLY A 623 39.21 17.68 -6.95
C GLY A 623 39.94 16.85 -5.90
N LYS A 624 39.35 16.66 -4.71
CA LYS A 624 39.93 15.85 -3.62
C LYS A 624 39.60 14.37 -3.82
N ALA A 625 40.52 13.50 -3.41
CA ALA A 625 40.30 12.05 -3.44
C ALA A 625 39.25 11.63 -2.40
N PRO A 626 38.47 10.54 -2.64
CA PRO A 626 37.56 9.98 -1.64
C PRO A 626 38.24 9.68 -0.31
N ALA A 627 37.58 10.02 0.80
CA ALA A 627 38.03 9.76 2.17
C ALA A 627 36.85 9.28 3.01
N ALA A 628 37.10 8.55 4.11
CA ALA A 628 36.02 8.13 5.00
C ALA A 628 35.29 9.37 5.56
N LEU A 629 33.97 9.27 5.72
CA LEU A 629 33.09 10.35 6.12
C LEU A 629 32.28 9.90 7.33
N SER A 630 32.22 10.72 8.37
CA SER A 630 31.31 10.53 9.50
C SER A 630 30.34 11.71 9.58
N ILE A 631 29.06 11.40 9.77
CA ILE A 631 28.01 12.40 9.99
C ILE A 631 27.65 12.41 11.47
N SER A 632 27.62 13.59 12.10
CA SER A 632 27.18 13.73 13.51
C SER A 632 25.66 13.78 13.64
N GLU A 633 25.14 13.64 14.86
CA GLU A 633 23.72 13.81 15.17
C GLU A 633 23.21 15.22 14.82
N GLU A 634 24.06 16.24 14.89
CA GLU A 634 23.78 17.61 14.46
C GLU A 634 23.82 17.80 12.94
N SER A 635 24.08 16.73 12.19
CA SER A 635 24.25 16.73 10.73
C SER A 635 25.53 17.43 10.25
N GLU A 636 26.60 17.42 11.06
CA GLU A 636 27.92 17.89 10.63
C GLU A 636 28.68 16.79 9.88
N ALA A 637 29.38 17.14 8.80
CA ALA A 637 30.11 16.20 7.95
C ALA A 637 31.63 16.26 8.20
N TRP A 638 32.22 15.16 8.66
CA TRP A 638 33.64 15.08 9.02
C TRP A 638 34.38 14.07 8.14
N PHE A 639 35.31 14.55 7.31
CA PHE A 639 36.20 13.68 6.56
C PHE A 639 37.41 13.26 7.39
N GLU A 640 37.84 12.02 7.22
CA GLU A 640 39.05 11.49 7.85
C GLU A 640 40.27 12.38 7.55
N GLY A 641 40.97 12.80 8.60
CA GLY A 641 42.15 13.65 8.51
C GLY A 641 41.87 15.16 8.41
N GLU A 642 40.62 15.60 8.55
CA GLU A 642 40.24 17.02 8.61
C GLU A 642 39.90 17.45 10.05
N ASP A 643 40.42 18.60 10.50
CA ASP A 643 40.29 19.10 11.89
C ASP A 643 38.98 19.87 12.17
N GLN A 644 38.15 20.08 11.14
CA GLN A 644 36.90 20.84 11.20
C GLN A 644 35.83 20.17 10.35
N PRO A 645 34.54 20.33 10.66
CA PRO A 645 33.48 19.82 9.81
C PRO A 645 33.48 20.58 8.48
N MET A 646 33.09 19.89 7.42
CA MET A 646 32.91 20.50 6.10
C MET A 646 31.74 21.47 6.13
N ASP A 647 31.98 22.69 5.64
CA ASP A 647 30.90 23.66 5.39
C ASP A 647 30.14 23.26 4.12
N ILE A 648 29.03 22.54 4.33
CA ILE A 648 28.20 22.01 3.25
C ILE A 648 27.50 23.16 2.55
N GLN A 649 27.85 23.35 1.29
CA GLN A 649 27.11 24.26 0.43
C GLN A 649 25.81 23.58 0.02
N HIS A 650 24.72 24.34 0.01
CA HIS A 650 23.42 23.91 -0.47
C HIS A 650 23.05 24.72 -1.70
N PRO A 651 22.16 24.21 -2.57
CA PRO A 651 21.74 25.00 -3.70
C PRO A 651 21.16 26.32 -3.26
N VAL A 652 21.58 27.39 -3.93
CA VAL A 652 20.98 28.70 -3.73
C VAL A 652 19.53 28.53 -4.15
N ILE A 653 18.66 28.44 -3.15
CA ILE A 653 17.26 28.75 -3.32
C ILE A 653 17.28 30.24 -3.64
N GLU A 654 17.47 30.60 -4.93
CA GLU A 654 16.87 31.84 -5.42
C GLU A 654 15.45 31.77 -4.88
N PRO A 655 14.98 32.75 -4.09
CA PRO A 655 13.65 32.66 -3.51
C PRO A 655 12.73 32.34 -4.66
N GLU A 656 12.34 31.07 -4.75
CA GLU A 656 11.44 30.65 -5.79
C GLU A 656 10.25 31.54 -5.56
N GLN A 657 9.75 32.13 -6.64
CA GLN A 657 8.46 32.76 -6.66
C GLN A 657 7.37 31.69 -6.47
N ASP A 658 7.46 30.93 -5.39
CA ASP A 658 6.38 30.25 -4.69
C ASP A 658 5.85 31.19 -3.59
N GLU A 659 5.60 32.45 -3.98
CA GLU A 659 4.73 33.37 -3.23
C GLU A 659 3.25 32.91 -3.22
N ASN A 660 2.95 31.69 -3.68
CA ASN A 660 1.58 31.22 -3.82
C ASN A 660 1.10 30.19 -2.79
N ASP A 661 1.96 29.66 -1.92
CA ASP A 661 1.51 28.77 -0.83
C ASP A 661 1.93 29.29 0.56
N PHE A 662 0.99 29.96 1.21
CA PHE A 662 1.10 30.36 2.62
C PHE A 662 1.04 29.13 3.53
N SER A 663 1.95 29.04 4.51
CA SER A 663 1.88 28.08 5.62
C SER A 663 2.03 28.78 6.98
N PHE A 664 1.36 28.25 8.01
CA PHE A 664 1.50 28.75 9.38
C PHE A 664 2.78 28.19 10.01
N SER A 665 3.61 29.06 10.60
CA SER A 665 4.81 28.67 11.34
C SER A 665 4.82 29.35 12.70
N PHE A 666 4.81 28.57 13.79
CA PHE A 666 4.90 29.04 15.18
C PHE A 666 5.66 28.01 16.03
N LYS A 667 6.20 28.46 17.16
CA LYS A 667 6.95 27.63 18.12
C LYS A 667 6.01 26.84 19.03
N GLY A 668 6.32 25.55 19.19
CA GLY A 668 5.58 24.61 20.04
C GLY A 668 4.24 24.18 19.43
N LYS A 669 3.49 23.35 20.14
CA LYS A 669 2.15 22.90 19.74
C LYS A 669 1.06 23.78 20.34
N VAL A 670 -0.12 23.74 19.75
CA VAL A 670 -1.35 24.29 20.32
C VAL A 670 -1.85 23.32 21.40
N VAL A 671 -1.86 23.76 22.65
CA VAL A 671 -2.38 22.96 23.77
C VAL A 671 -3.89 23.14 23.84
N ALA A 672 -4.64 22.09 23.50
CA ALA A 672 -6.10 22.07 23.53
C ALA A 672 -6.60 21.26 24.73
N VAL A 673 -7.49 21.84 25.55
CA VAL A 673 -8.11 21.15 26.69
C VAL A 673 -9.60 21.00 26.43
N ASP A 674 -10.11 19.77 26.46
CA ASP A 674 -11.50 19.40 26.15
C ASP A 674 -12.19 18.77 27.36
N ASN A 675 -13.07 19.53 28.00
CA ASN A 675 -13.85 19.10 29.16
C ASN A 675 -15.24 18.61 28.73
N GLY A 676 -15.38 17.29 28.55
CA GLY A 676 -16.61 16.65 28.06
C GLY A 676 -16.44 15.81 26.79
N ALA A 677 -15.18 15.58 26.37
CA ALA A 677 -14.80 14.79 25.19
C ALA A 677 -15.49 15.21 23.88
N SER A 678 -15.71 16.51 23.70
CA SER A 678 -16.39 17.09 22.55
C SER A 678 -15.63 16.89 21.23
N LEU A 679 -14.30 16.96 21.23
CA LEU A 679 -13.45 16.77 20.05
C LEU A 679 -13.55 15.35 19.50
N VAL A 680 -13.83 14.37 20.36
CA VAL A 680 -14.04 12.96 19.98
C VAL A 680 -15.47 12.74 19.50
N LYS A 681 -16.47 13.29 20.20
CA LYS A 681 -17.89 13.22 19.79
C LYS A 681 -18.12 13.72 18.35
N TYR A 682 -17.36 14.73 17.92
CA TYR A 682 -17.51 15.34 16.59
C TYR A 682 -16.47 14.90 15.55
N ASP A 683 -15.69 13.84 15.81
CA ASP A 683 -14.62 13.35 14.91
C ASP A 683 -13.65 14.47 14.47
N MET A 684 -13.40 15.43 15.36
CA MET A 684 -12.46 16.53 15.15
C MET A 684 -11.06 16.15 15.60
N LEU A 685 -10.92 15.28 16.61
CA LEU A 685 -9.62 14.87 17.13
C LEU A 685 -8.71 14.24 16.05
N THR A 686 -9.26 13.38 15.19
CA THR A 686 -8.54 12.76 14.06
C THR A 686 -8.01 13.82 13.09
N LYS A 687 -8.83 14.83 12.78
CA LYS A 687 -8.46 15.92 11.86
C LYS A 687 -7.37 16.80 12.45
N LEU A 688 -7.45 17.11 13.75
CA LEU A 688 -6.45 17.91 14.46
C LEU A 688 -5.12 17.17 14.57
N SER A 689 -5.15 15.86 14.82
CA SER A 689 -3.96 15.00 14.93
C SER A 689 -3.16 14.94 13.64
N ASN A 690 -3.85 14.87 12.49
CA ASN A 690 -3.20 14.87 11.16
C ASN A 690 -2.48 16.18 10.84
N LEU A 691 -2.79 17.29 11.52
CA LEU A 691 -2.08 18.55 11.35
C LEU A 691 -0.73 18.56 12.08
N GLY A 692 -0.46 17.60 12.97
CA GLY A 692 0.78 17.50 13.75
C GLY A 692 1.03 18.67 14.72
N ALA A 693 0.09 19.61 14.82
CA ALA A 693 0.29 20.90 15.49
C ALA A 693 -0.38 21.02 16.86
N PHE A 694 -1.11 19.99 17.32
CA PHE A 694 -1.88 20.01 18.57
C PHE A 694 -1.31 19.03 19.61
N SER A 695 -1.37 19.43 20.89
CA SER A 695 -1.30 18.54 22.06
C SER A 695 -2.65 18.66 22.78
N THR A 696 -3.35 17.55 22.95
CA THR A 696 -4.78 17.58 23.38
C THR A 696 -4.97 16.87 24.71
N ILE A 697 -5.66 17.51 25.65
CA ILE A 697 -5.99 16.96 26.96
C ILE A 697 -7.50 16.79 27.05
N ILE A 698 -7.98 15.58 27.28
CA ILE A 698 -9.40 15.23 27.23
C ILE A 698 -9.87 14.72 28.59
N PHE A 699 -10.85 15.40 29.18
CA PHE A 699 -11.58 14.94 30.36
C PHE A 699 -12.92 14.34 29.92
N ASP A 700 -13.13 13.07 30.22
CA ASP A 700 -14.31 12.30 29.82
C ASP A 700 -15.05 11.79 31.06
N HIS A 701 -15.91 12.65 31.60
CA HIS A 701 -16.65 12.39 32.83
C HIS A 701 -17.53 11.14 32.74
N ALA A 702 -18.09 10.85 31.57
CA ALA A 702 -18.99 9.71 31.34
C ALA A 702 -18.27 8.48 30.77
N SER A 703 -16.96 8.55 30.48
CA SER A 703 -16.19 7.46 29.86
C SER A 703 -16.84 6.94 28.58
N ILE A 704 -17.35 7.86 27.75
CA ILE A 704 -18.06 7.53 26.51
C ILE A 704 -17.14 6.92 25.45
N ILE A 705 -15.83 7.14 25.59
CA ILE A 705 -14.83 6.62 24.65
C ILE A 705 -14.54 5.16 25.02
N SER A 706 -15.16 4.24 24.30
CA SER A 706 -15.04 2.80 24.55
C SER A 706 -13.75 2.15 24.01
N ASP A 707 -13.08 2.81 23.04
CA ASP A 707 -11.86 2.32 22.42
C ASP A 707 -10.73 3.35 22.58
N THR A 708 -9.98 3.22 23.68
CA THR A 708 -8.86 4.11 23.99
C THR A 708 -7.65 3.88 23.08
N ALA A 709 -7.61 2.80 22.29
CA ALA A 709 -6.53 2.54 21.35
C ALA A 709 -6.52 3.54 20.20
N ILE A 710 -7.70 4.08 19.83
CA ILE A 710 -7.83 5.16 18.84
C ILE A 710 -7.13 6.43 19.31
N LEU A 711 -7.17 6.75 20.61
CA LEU A 711 -6.50 7.92 21.18
C LEU A 711 -4.97 7.74 21.21
N GLN A 712 -4.48 6.51 21.48
CA GLN A 712 -3.05 6.20 21.51
C GLN A 712 -2.38 6.24 20.13
N GLN A 713 -3.15 6.03 19.06
CA GLN A 713 -2.67 6.14 17.68
C GLN A 713 -2.61 7.59 17.17
N GLN A 714 -3.25 8.53 17.86
CA GLN A 714 -3.43 9.92 17.42
C GLN A 714 -2.36 10.89 17.96
N GLY A 715 -1.28 10.38 18.56
CA GLY A 715 -0.13 11.18 18.98
C GLY A 715 -0.30 11.80 20.37
N ASP A 716 0.03 13.09 20.51
CA ASP A 716 0.15 13.86 21.76
C ASP A 716 -1.22 14.16 22.39
N VAL A 717 -1.90 13.10 22.86
CA VAL A 717 -3.23 13.15 23.47
C VAL A 717 -3.19 12.55 24.88
N HIS A 718 -3.56 13.35 25.88
CA HIS A 718 -3.72 12.93 27.26
C HIS A 718 -5.20 12.70 27.59
N TYR A 719 -5.57 11.47 27.91
CA TYR A 719 -6.96 11.09 28.17
C TYR A 719 -7.18 10.77 29.64
N PHE A 720 -8.17 11.44 30.25
CA PHE A 720 -8.58 11.25 31.63
C PHE A 720 -10.02 10.71 31.68
N PRO A 721 -10.20 9.37 31.69
CA PRO A 721 -11.51 8.76 31.84
C PRO A 721 -12.04 8.99 33.26
N HIS A 722 -13.35 9.19 33.38
CA HIS A 722 -14.03 9.31 34.66
C HIS A 722 -13.48 10.45 35.55
N ALA A 723 -13.11 11.56 34.90
CA ALA A 723 -12.68 12.79 35.53
C ALA A 723 -13.34 14.00 34.83
N VAL A 724 -13.50 15.09 35.57
CA VAL A 724 -14.07 16.35 35.07
C VAL A 724 -13.31 17.55 35.63
N LEU A 725 -13.30 18.67 34.91
CA LEU A 725 -12.87 19.96 35.46
C LEU A 725 -14.01 20.63 36.25
N GLY A 726 -13.67 21.31 37.35
CA GLY A 726 -14.63 22.04 38.19
C GLY A 726 -13.97 22.74 39.37
N ASP A 727 -14.63 22.74 40.54
CA ASP A 727 -14.18 23.43 41.76
C ASP A 727 -13.19 22.59 42.62
N GLY A 728 -12.91 21.35 42.21
CA GLY A 728 -12.04 20.42 42.93
C GLY A 728 -12.70 19.68 44.09
N GLN A 729 -13.99 19.88 44.34
CA GLN A 729 -14.76 19.06 45.27
C GLN A 729 -15.34 17.84 44.53
N PRO A 730 -15.51 16.68 45.20
CA PRO A 730 -16.13 15.52 44.56
C PRO A 730 -17.49 15.87 43.94
N ALA A 731 -17.61 15.63 42.63
CA ALA A 731 -18.85 15.86 41.89
C ALA A 731 -19.69 14.57 41.85
N THR A 732 -20.96 14.70 41.46
CA THR A 732 -21.84 13.55 41.22
C THR A 732 -22.07 13.42 39.71
N LEU A 733 -21.69 12.27 39.14
CA LEU A 733 -22.08 11.88 37.80
C LEU A 733 -23.49 11.28 37.85
N TYR A 734 -24.43 11.93 37.18
CA TYR A 734 -25.76 11.39 36.89
C TYR A 734 -25.67 10.60 35.58
N ALA A 735 -25.63 9.27 35.70
CA ALA A 735 -25.57 8.38 34.55
C ALA A 735 -26.98 8.23 33.96
N CYS A 736 -27.18 8.81 32.79
CA CYS A 736 -28.48 8.90 32.12
C CYS A 736 -28.72 7.70 31.21
N LEU A 737 -29.98 7.47 30.83
CA LEU A 737 -30.39 6.38 29.93
C LEU A 737 -29.67 6.49 28.57
N SER A 738 -29.48 7.70 28.08
CA SER A 738 -28.55 7.98 26.98
C SER A 738 -27.15 8.25 27.52
N PRO A 739 -26.13 7.43 27.16
CA PRO A 739 -24.76 7.65 27.62
C PRO A 739 -24.19 9.02 27.25
N ALA A 740 -24.59 9.57 26.10
CA ALA A 740 -24.12 10.88 25.62
C ALA A 740 -24.64 12.06 26.47
N ASP A 741 -25.73 11.84 27.21
CA ASP A 741 -26.40 12.81 28.08
C ASP A 741 -26.06 12.61 29.56
N SER A 742 -25.13 11.71 29.87
CA SER A 742 -24.59 11.58 31.23
C SER A 742 -23.79 12.83 31.59
N THR A 743 -23.99 13.32 32.82
CA THR A 743 -23.78 14.73 33.18
C THR A 743 -23.33 14.87 34.63
N THR A 744 -22.64 15.95 34.97
CA THR A 744 -22.35 16.30 36.37
C THR A 744 -23.33 17.32 36.95
N LEU A 745 -24.21 17.85 36.10
CA LEU A 745 -25.32 18.72 36.50
C LEU A 745 -26.59 17.89 36.70
N GLN A 746 -27.38 18.22 37.72
CA GLN A 746 -28.62 17.50 37.99
C GLN A 746 -29.67 17.77 36.90
N PRO A 747 -30.26 16.76 36.24
CA PRO A 747 -31.34 16.99 35.28
C PRO A 747 -32.56 17.65 35.92
N LEU A 748 -33.25 18.52 35.17
CA LEU A 748 -34.48 19.18 35.64
C LEU A 748 -35.63 18.15 35.81
N SER A 749 -36.64 18.49 36.61
CA SER A 749 -37.79 17.61 36.83
C SER A 749 -38.65 17.44 35.56
N GLU A 750 -39.26 16.28 35.34
CA GLU A 750 -40.06 15.94 34.13
C GLU A 750 -41.02 17.04 33.62
N PRO A 751 -41.75 17.81 34.46
CA PRO A 751 -42.64 18.87 33.98
C PRO A 751 -41.92 20.04 33.29
N GLN A 752 -40.60 20.17 33.48
CA GLN A 752 -39.77 21.27 33.00
C GLN A 752 -38.96 20.88 31.76
N LEU A 753 -38.91 19.60 31.39
CA LEU A 753 -38.17 19.08 30.23
C LEU A 753 -39.09 18.87 29.03
N ALA A 754 -38.56 19.09 27.82
CA ALA A 754 -39.25 18.69 26.60
C ALA A 754 -39.40 17.15 26.57
N ILE A 755 -40.49 16.66 25.95
CA ILE A 755 -40.84 15.23 25.92
C ILE A 755 -39.69 14.36 25.40
N GLU A 756 -38.92 14.86 24.45
CA GLU A 756 -37.77 14.15 23.86
C GLU A 756 -36.59 14.04 24.83
N ASP A 757 -36.36 15.06 25.67
CA ASP A 757 -35.26 15.10 26.64
C ASP A 757 -35.57 14.30 27.91
N GLN A 758 -36.86 14.11 28.24
CA GLN A 758 -37.30 13.34 29.42
C GLN A 758 -36.78 11.90 29.41
N THR A 759 -36.74 11.27 28.23
CA THR A 759 -36.26 9.88 28.11
C THR A 759 -34.73 9.83 28.11
N ALA A 760 -34.08 10.75 27.39
CA ALA A 760 -32.62 10.76 27.27
C ALA A 760 -31.91 11.07 28.60
N THR A 761 -32.44 12.04 29.36
CA THR A 761 -31.88 12.51 30.65
C THR A 761 -32.38 11.72 31.87
N GLN A 762 -33.11 10.63 31.65
CA GLN A 762 -33.58 9.77 32.73
C GLN A 762 -32.38 9.17 33.48
N VAL A 763 -32.19 9.56 34.74
CA VAL A 763 -31.07 9.08 35.57
C VAL A 763 -31.29 7.62 35.94
N LEU A 764 -30.38 6.75 35.49
CA LEU A 764 -30.34 5.33 35.84
C LEU A 764 -29.64 5.10 37.17
N THR A 765 -28.56 5.84 37.42
CA THR A 765 -27.78 5.76 38.67
C THR A 765 -26.98 7.05 38.89
N THR A 766 -26.47 7.22 40.10
CA THR A 766 -25.54 8.31 40.46
C THR A 766 -24.24 7.72 40.97
N LEU A 767 -23.12 8.32 40.56
CA LEU A 767 -21.77 7.86 40.90
C LEU A 767 -20.93 9.07 41.36
N PRO A 768 -20.11 8.95 42.41
CA PRO A 768 -19.15 10.00 42.73
C PRO A 768 -18.05 10.04 41.66
N ILE A 769 -17.68 11.23 41.20
CA ILE A 769 -16.62 11.44 40.23
C ILE A 769 -15.63 12.50 40.71
N VAL A 770 -14.36 12.35 40.34
CA VAL A 770 -13.32 13.30 40.71
C VAL A 770 -13.44 14.57 39.87
N SER A 771 -13.53 15.71 40.55
CA SER A 771 -13.40 17.03 39.94
C SER A 771 -11.99 17.58 40.19
N HIS A 772 -11.40 18.18 39.16
CA HIS A 772 -10.11 18.87 39.26
C HIS A 772 -10.29 20.37 39.02
N ARG A 773 -9.66 21.20 39.87
CA ARG A 773 -9.50 22.62 39.59
C ARG A 773 -8.48 22.79 38.49
N LEU A 774 -8.79 23.61 37.49
CA LEU A 774 -7.88 23.89 36.38
C LEU A 774 -6.54 24.46 36.87
N ASP A 775 -6.57 25.38 37.84
CA ASP A 775 -5.37 25.99 38.45
C ASP A 775 -4.56 25.00 39.33
N ALA A 776 -5.12 23.85 39.69
CA ALA A 776 -4.44 22.86 40.54
C ALA A 776 -3.75 21.74 39.74
N ILE A 777 -3.77 21.79 38.40
CA ILE A 777 -3.14 20.79 37.53
C ILE A 777 -1.67 21.19 37.31
N GLU A 778 -0.75 20.48 37.96
CA GLU A 778 0.69 20.69 37.76
C GLU A 778 1.10 20.39 36.31
N GLY A 779 1.90 21.27 35.71
CA GLY A 779 2.38 21.13 34.33
C GLY A 779 1.47 21.70 33.24
N LEU A 780 0.28 22.24 33.60
CA LEU A 780 -0.65 22.87 32.66
C LEU A 780 -0.45 24.40 32.57
N GLU A 781 0.79 24.85 32.42
CA GLU A 781 1.14 26.28 32.51
C GLU A 781 0.63 27.15 31.35
N ASN A 782 0.26 26.54 30.21
CA ASN A 782 -0.24 27.26 29.03
C ASN A 782 -1.35 26.47 28.31
N ILE A 783 -2.59 26.93 28.42
CA ILE A 783 -3.73 26.40 27.66
C ILE A 783 -3.97 27.34 26.49
N ASP A 784 -3.74 26.91 25.24
CA ASP A 784 -3.98 27.76 24.07
C ASP A 784 -5.49 27.80 23.72
N TRP A 785 -6.16 26.64 23.77
CA TRP A 785 -7.57 26.48 23.39
C TRP A 785 -8.34 25.63 24.42
N LEU A 786 -9.34 26.22 25.08
CA LEU A 786 -10.20 25.53 26.05
C LEU A 786 -11.59 25.27 25.45
N LEU A 787 -12.05 24.02 25.52
CA LEU A 787 -13.39 23.59 25.14
C LEU A 787 -14.18 23.16 26.39
N LEU A 788 -15.33 23.77 26.57
CA LEU A 788 -16.26 23.51 27.66
C LEU A 788 -17.59 23.02 27.10
N ASP A 789 -18.08 21.89 27.57
CA ASP A 789 -19.40 21.39 27.20
C ASP A 789 -20.54 22.07 27.98
N ASN A 790 -21.76 21.56 27.80
CA ASN A 790 -22.98 22.03 28.45
C ASN A 790 -23.53 21.05 29.50
N LEU A 791 -22.84 19.93 29.74
CA LEU A 791 -23.25 18.89 30.69
C LEU A 791 -22.43 18.95 31.99
N ASN A 792 -21.47 19.87 32.05
CA ASN A 792 -20.67 20.12 33.23
C ASN A 792 -20.78 21.60 33.66
N ASP A 793 -20.38 21.89 34.90
CA ASP A 793 -20.39 23.25 35.45
C ASP A 793 -19.24 24.08 34.87
N SER A 794 -19.44 24.59 33.65
CA SER A 794 -18.44 25.39 32.93
C SER A 794 -18.13 26.70 33.64
N LEU A 795 -19.04 27.24 34.47
CA LEU A 795 -18.75 28.46 35.23
C LEU A 795 -17.79 28.16 36.38
N ALA A 796 -17.96 27.04 37.09
CA ALA A 796 -17.02 26.61 38.11
C ALA A 796 -15.61 26.39 37.54
N VAL A 797 -15.49 25.82 36.33
CA VAL A 797 -14.18 25.67 35.65
C VAL A 797 -13.52 27.03 35.42
N LEU A 798 -14.27 28.04 34.98
CA LEU A 798 -13.76 29.38 34.75
C LEU A 798 -13.37 30.07 36.07
N GLU A 799 -14.25 30.04 37.08
CA GLU A 799 -14.04 30.68 38.38
C GLU A 799 -12.82 30.13 39.13
N HIS A 800 -12.54 28.83 38.98
CA HIS A 800 -11.44 28.13 39.64
C HIS A 800 -10.23 27.81 38.72
N GLY A 801 -10.19 28.46 37.54
CA GLY A 801 -9.13 28.32 36.53
C GLY A 801 -8.49 29.64 36.12
N GLN A 802 -8.58 30.68 36.95
CA GLN A 802 -8.17 32.04 36.58
C GLN A 802 -6.69 32.15 36.22
N GLU A 803 -5.82 31.43 36.94
CA GLU A 803 -4.37 31.48 36.70
C GLU A 803 -4.04 30.81 35.37
N ALA A 804 -4.54 29.58 35.14
CA ALA A 804 -4.34 28.82 33.91
C ALA A 804 -4.93 29.52 32.67
N LEU A 805 -6.01 30.28 32.85
CA LEU A 805 -6.66 31.05 31.80
C LEU A 805 -5.94 32.34 31.42
N THR A 806 -4.90 32.75 32.14
CA THR A 806 -4.17 34.00 31.88
C THR A 806 -3.56 34.03 30.47
N ASN A 807 -3.03 32.90 30.00
CA ASN A 807 -2.39 32.78 28.68
C ASN A 807 -3.30 32.20 27.60
N THR A 808 -4.57 31.92 27.92
CA THR A 808 -5.49 31.31 26.97
C THR A 808 -5.84 32.22 25.80
N LEU A 809 -5.80 31.64 24.61
CA LEU A 809 -5.98 32.34 23.34
C LEU A 809 -7.41 32.22 22.84
N LEU A 810 -8.06 31.08 23.08
CA LEU A 810 -9.40 30.82 22.59
C LEU A 810 -10.20 29.99 23.57
N ILE A 811 -11.44 30.40 23.83
CA ILE A 811 -12.38 29.63 24.64
C ILE A 811 -13.63 29.35 23.81
N GLN A 812 -13.96 28.08 23.69
CA GLN A 812 -15.24 27.61 23.15
C GLN A 812 -16.06 27.04 24.29
N THR A 813 -17.31 27.47 24.39
CA THR A 813 -18.25 26.93 25.38
C THR A 813 -19.58 26.62 24.73
N ARG A 814 -20.10 25.43 25.02
CA ARG A 814 -21.44 25.03 24.60
C ARG A 814 -22.48 25.76 25.46
N ILE A 815 -23.39 26.46 24.82
CA ILE A 815 -24.48 27.21 25.46
C ILE A 815 -25.79 26.57 25.08
N ASN A 816 -26.64 26.30 26.08
CA ASN A 816 -28.04 25.93 25.86
C ASN A 816 -28.96 27.15 25.96
N PHE A 817 -29.94 27.23 25.06
CA PHE A 817 -30.99 28.25 25.06
C PHE A 817 -32.31 27.72 25.65
N ALA A 818 -32.39 26.42 25.89
CA ALA A 818 -33.40 25.77 26.70
C ALA A 818 -32.68 24.89 27.74
N SER A 819 -32.78 25.24 29.02
CA SER A 819 -32.08 24.52 30.09
C SER A 819 -32.65 23.12 30.25
N THR A 820 -31.77 22.13 30.31
CA THR A 820 -32.11 20.73 30.57
C THR A 820 -31.65 20.28 31.96
N HIS A 821 -30.74 21.03 32.58
CA HIS A 821 -30.16 20.71 33.88
C HIS A 821 -30.22 21.92 34.82
N ASP A 822 -30.31 21.65 36.13
CA ASP A 822 -30.16 22.68 37.16
C ASP A 822 -28.74 23.24 37.15
N ARG A 823 -28.62 24.56 37.31
CA ARG A 823 -27.36 25.31 37.23
C ARG A 823 -26.60 25.17 35.91
N GLN A 824 -27.27 24.79 34.82
CA GLN A 824 -26.66 24.81 33.50
C GLN A 824 -26.27 26.26 33.12
N PRO A 825 -25.02 26.52 32.70
CA PRO A 825 -24.52 27.88 32.59
C PRO A 825 -25.16 28.65 31.42
N GLU A 826 -25.65 29.84 31.72
CA GLU A 826 -26.25 30.75 30.74
C GLU A 826 -25.18 31.58 30.00
N LEU A 827 -25.47 31.95 28.75
CA LEU A 827 -24.59 32.82 27.95
C LEU A 827 -24.23 34.12 28.67
N ALA A 828 -25.19 34.73 29.38
CA ALA A 828 -24.98 36.01 30.05
C ALA A 828 -23.95 35.91 31.19
N ALA A 829 -24.01 34.82 31.98
CA ALA A 829 -23.07 34.57 33.07
C ALA A 829 -21.66 34.32 32.53
N ILE A 830 -21.52 33.40 31.56
CA ILE A 830 -20.25 33.09 30.91
C ILE A 830 -19.67 34.33 30.22
N SER A 831 -20.47 35.05 29.43
CA SER A 831 -20.00 36.24 28.72
C SER A 831 -19.61 37.36 29.67
N GLY A 832 -20.36 37.54 30.76
CA GLY A 832 -20.05 38.51 31.80
C GLY A 832 -18.70 38.22 32.45
N TRP A 833 -18.47 36.97 32.85
CA TRP A 833 -17.20 36.53 33.42
C TRP A 833 -16.04 36.68 32.42
N LEU A 834 -16.18 36.15 31.21
CA LEU A 834 -15.13 36.18 30.18
C LEU A 834 -14.77 37.60 29.74
N SER A 835 -15.75 38.50 29.69
CA SER A 835 -15.52 39.92 29.35
C SER A 835 -14.69 40.63 30.42
N GLN A 836 -14.91 40.31 31.70
CA GLN A 836 -14.09 40.84 32.81
C GLN A 836 -12.65 40.31 32.78
N HIS A 837 -12.43 39.15 32.14
CA HIS A 837 -11.13 38.49 32.02
C HIS A 837 -10.48 38.66 30.63
N GLY A 838 -10.90 39.69 29.88
CA GLY A 838 -10.20 40.11 28.67
C GLY A 838 -10.60 39.38 27.37
N PHE A 839 -11.67 38.59 27.39
CA PHE A 839 -12.23 37.97 26.18
C PHE A 839 -13.43 38.76 25.66
N SER A 840 -13.85 38.48 24.44
CA SER A 840 -15.04 39.03 23.82
C SER A 840 -15.74 37.94 23.02
N PHE A 841 -17.06 37.87 23.17
CA PHE A 841 -17.89 37.01 22.33
C PHE A 841 -17.71 37.43 20.87
N TYR A 842 -17.35 36.48 20.01
CA TYR A 842 -17.12 36.73 18.59
C TYR A 842 -18.31 36.29 17.74
N ARG A 843 -18.66 35.00 17.79
CA ARG A 843 -19.80 34.43 17.07
C ARG A 843 -20.26 33.13 17.71
N PHE A 844 -21.43 32.67 17.31
CA PHE A 844 -21.82 31.29 17.49
C PHE A 844 -21.28 30.41 16.36
N ASN A 845 -20.92 29.19 16.71
CA ASN A 845 -20.55 28.11 15.83
C ASN A 845 -21.45 26.89 16.16
N ASN A 846 -21.53 25.91 15.25
CA ASN A 846 -22.24 24.65 15.49
C ASN A 846 -23.66 24.80 16.09
N LEU A 847 -24.48 25.64 15.47
CA LEU A 847 -25.84 25.90 15.91
C LEU A 847 -26.71 24.63 15.84
N GLN A 848 -27.40 24.30 16.92
CA GLN A 848 -28.36 23.19 16.98
C GLN A 848 -29.78 23.69 17.05
N HIS A 849 -30.65 23.08 16.25
CA HIS A 849 -32.06 23.42 16.25
C HIS A 849 -32.90 22.22 16.62
N HIS A 850 -33.91 22.45 17.44
CA HIS A 850 -35.02 21.54 17.64
C HIS A 850 -36.13 21.87 16.65
N SER A 851 -36.68 20.81 16.06
CA SER A 851 -37.89 20.90 15.27
C SER A 851 -39.07 20.45 16.10
N HIS A 852 -40.07 21.32 16.26
CA HIS A 852 -41.36 20.95 16.86
C HIS A 852 -42.23 20.11 15.91
N LEU A 853 -41.78 19.93 14.66
CA LEU A 853 -42.44 18.99 13.77
C LEU A 853 -42.23 17.58 14.36
N PRO A 854 -43.30 16.80 14.52
CA PRO A 854 -43.16 15.45 15.04
C PRO A 854 -42.17 14.69 14.17
N LYS A 855 -41.28 13.90 14.80
CA LYS A 855 -40.37 12.99 14.10
C LYS A 855 -41.22 12.00 13.29
N ARG A 856 -41.49 12.36 12.05
CA ARG A 856 -42.23 11.59 11.07
C ARG A 856 -41.47 11.65 9.77
N ASP A 857 -41.29 10.48 9.19
CA ASP A 857 -40.49 10.27 7.98
C ASP A 857 -41.14 10.89 6.71
N ASP A 858 -42.32 11.52 6.83
CA ASP A 858 -43.04 12.19 5.73
C ASP A 858 -42.81 13.71 5.66
N ILE A 859 -42.08 14.29 6.60
CA ILE A 859 -41.70 15.71 6.60
C ILE A 859 -40.25 15.83 6.12
N ALA A 860 -40.07 16.09 4.82
CA ALA A 860 -38.78 16.07 4.11
C ALA A 860 -37.72 17.08 4.61
N ALA A 861 -38.11 18.08 5.37
CA ALA A 861 -37.18 18.94 6.11
C ALA A 861 -37.76 19.14 7.51
N GLN A 862 -37.11 18.58 8.53
CA GLN A 862 -37.32 19.08 9.88
C GLN A 862 -36.95 20.55 9.88
N GLN A 863 -37.97 21.42 9.83
CA GLN A 863 -37.76 22.83 10.01
C GLN A 863 -37.38 23.02 11.48
N GLY A 864 -36.09 22.90 11.78
CA GLY A 864 -35.51 23.24 13.07
C GLY A 864 -35.51 24.76 13.18
N THR A 865 -36.57 25.33 13.75
CA THR A 865 -36.68 26.78 13.93
C THR A 865 -36.27 27.23 15.31
N GLN A 866 -36.34 26.35 16.31
CA GLN A 866 -35.94 26.68 17.67
C GLN A 866 -34.46 26.35 17.86
N LEU A 867 -33.61 27.36 17.97
CA LEU A 867 -32.21 27.17 18.39
C LEU A 867 -32.19 26.65 19.84
N THR A 868 -31.62 25.46 20.06
CA THR A 868 -31.55 24.82 21.39
C THR A 868 -30.17 24.90 22.00
N ALA A 869 -29.11 24.84 21.20
CA ALA A 869 -27.75 25.00 21.66
C ALA A 869 -26.83 25.60 20.58
N ALA A 870 -25.71 26.16 21.00
CA ALA A 870 -24.66 26.64 20.10
C ALA A 870 -23.30 26.63 20.81
N ASP A 871 -22.23 26.56 20.03
CA ASP A 871 -20.87 26.78 20.54
C ASP A 871 -20.59 28.28 20.49
N ALA A 872 -20.52 28.93 21.65
CA ALA A 872 -20.12 30.32 21.75
C ALA A 872 -18.60 30.43 21.71
N LEU A 873 -18.08 31.17 20.73
CA LEU A 873 -16.65 31.39 20.55
C LEU A 873 -16.22 32.72 21.15
N PHE A 874 -15.27 32.68 22.07
CA PHE A 874 -14.72 33.86 22.75
C PHE A 874 -13.24 34.03 22.39
N ILE A 875 -12.92 35.20 21.84
CA ILE A 875 -11.56 35.58 21.42
C ILE A 875 -11.02 36.70 22.31
N PRO A 876 -9.70 36.97 22.31
CA PRO A 876 -9.13 38.06 23.09
C PRO A 876 -9.69 39.41 22.63
N ASN A 877 -10.06 40.27 23.58
CA ASN A 877 -10.49 41.63 23.28
C ASN A 877 -9.30 42.47 22.77
N LYS A 878 -9.55 43.71 22.33
CA LYS A 878 -8.48 44.56 21.76
C LYS A 878 -7.29 44.77 22.70
N GLN A 879 -7.53 44.90 24.00
CA GLN A 879 -6.48 45.10 24.99
C GLN A 879 -5.64 43.82 25.14
N ARG A 880 -6.30 42.69 25.40
CA ARG A 880 -5.64 41.39 25.56
C ARG A 880 -4.92 40.94 24.29
N MET A 881 -5.49 41.17 23.10
CA MET A 881 -4.86 40.86 21.81
C MET A 881 -3.55 41.63 21.60
N ALA A 882 -3.46 42.87 22.09
CA ALA A 882 -2.25 43.69 21.99
C ALA A 882 -1.12 43.19 22.92
N GLU A 883 -1.49 42.55 24.03
CA GLU A 883 -0.54 41.97 25.00
C GLU A 883 -0.01 40.59 24.57
N LEU A 884 -0.68 39.91 23.62
CA LEU A 884 -0.21 38.63 23.09
C LEU A 884 1.11 38.78 22.32
N THR A 885 2.00 37.81 22.53
CA THR A 885 3.23 37.65 21.75
C THR A 885 2.93 37.29 20.29
N GLU A 886 3.90 37.50 19.40
CA GLU A 886 3.76 37.10 17.98
C GLU A 886 3.44 35.61 17.83
N ASN A 887 4.09 34.76 18.64
CA ASN A 887 3.85 33.32 18.63
C ASN A 887 2.41 32.96 19.01
N GLN A 888 1.87 33.60 20.05
CA GLN A 888 0.50 33.41 20.49
C GLN A 888 -0.50 33.89 19.44
N ARG A 889 -0.23 35.02 18.79
CA ARG A 889 -1.07 35.52 17.68
C ARG A 889 -1.07 34.56 16.50
N LEU A 890 0.07 33.94 16.17
CA LEU A 890 0.17 32.94 15.10
C LEU A 890 -0.58 31.65 15.45
N LYS A 891 -0.46 31.14 16.69
CA LYS A 891 -1.26 30.01 17.17
C LYS A 891 -2.76 30.29 17.10
N LEU A 892 -3.19 31.47 17.56
CA LEU A 892 -4.59 31.88 17.49
C LEU A 892 -5.08 31.95 16.04
N ALA A 893 -4.32 32.58 15.15
CA ALA A 893 -4.64 32.66 13.72
C ALA A 893 -4.74 31.26 13.07
N PHE A 894 -3.83 30.35 13.42
CA PHE A 894 -3.85 28.97 12.95
C PHE A 894 -5.11 28.21 13.38
N VAL A 895 -5.52 28.32 14.64
CA VAL A 895 -6.74 27.67 15.15
C VAL A 895 -7.98 28.28 14.48
N LEU A 896 -8.07 29.61 14.38
CA LEU A 896 -9.18 30.30 13.75
C LEU A 896 -9.37 29.89 12.27
N HIS A 897 -8.26 29.75 11.53
CA HIS A 897 -8.29 29.28 10.15
C HIS A 897 -8.63 27.79 10.06
N SER A 898 -7.82 26.94 10.70
CA SER A 898 -7.80 25.49 10.45
C SER A 898 -8.97 24.76 11.10
N VAL A 899 -9.51 25.31 12.20
CA VAL A 899 -10.63 24.70 12.94
C VAL A 899 -11.95 25.36 12.61
N TYR A 900 -11.98 26.70 12.56
CA TYR A 900 -13.23 27.47 12.44
C TYR A 900 -13.47 28.10 11.07
N GLY A 901 -12.50 28.02 10.15
CA GLY A 901 -12.60 28.64 8.82
C GLY A 901 -12.72 30.17 8.85
N ILE A 902 -12.29 30.82 9.93
CA ILE A 902 -12.38 32.28 10.10
C ILE A 902 -11.18 32.92 9.40
N LYS A 903 -11.36 33.30 8.13
CA LYS A 903 -10.25 33.79 7.29
C LYS A 903 -9.94 35.27 7.48
N ASP A 904 -10.96 36.10 7.72
CA ASP A 904 -10.87 37.56 7.81
C ASP A 904 -10.14 38.03 9.07
N LEU A 905 -10.52 37.48 10.24
CA LEU A 905 -9.83 37.77 11.49
C LEU A 905 -8.42 37.18 11.50
N THR A 906 -8.23 35.99 10.90
CA THR A 906 -6.90 35.39 10.70
C THR A 906 -6.01 36.34 9.91
N TYR A 907 -6.50 36.87 8.77
CA TYR A 907 -5.79 37.88 7.99
C TYR A 907 -5.45 39.10 8.86
N ALA A 908 -6.42 39.66 9.58
CA ALA A 908 -6.17 40.83 10.44
C ALA A 908 -5.09 40.57 11.50
N ILE A 909 -5.06 39.38 12.09
CA ILE A 909 -4.06 38.98 13.08
C ILE A 909 -2.68 38.83 12.43
N VAL A 910 -2.55 38.05 11.36
CA VAL A 910 -1.24 37.82 10.72
C VAL A 910 -0.69 39.08 10.07
N ASN A 911 -1.56 39.93 9.52
CA ASN A 911 -1.21 41.25 8.99
C ASN A 911 -0.74 42.22 10.08
N SER A 912 -1.28 42.10 11.30
CA SER A 912 -0.81 42.89 12.45
C SER A 912 0.60 42.48 12.94
N ILE A 913 1.02 41.26 12.63
CA ILE A 913 2.39 40.77 12.90
C ILE A 913 3.32 41.25 11.79
N SER A 914 2.94 41.05 10.53
CA SER A 914 3.70 41.51 9.37
C SER A 914 2.79 41.67 8.17
N SER A 915 2.85 42.82 7.51
CA SER A 915 2.10 43.07 6.27
C SER A 915 2.46 42.05 5.18
N ARG A 916 3.72 41.61 5.12
CA ARG A 916 4.19 40.58 4.19
C ARG A 916 3.49 39.23 4.41
N ILE A 917 3.31 38.83 5.67
CA ILE A 917 2.60 37.59 6.03
C ILE A 917 1.11 37.72 5.71
N GLY A 918 0.54 38.92 5.94
CA GLY A 918 -0.83 39.26 5.53
C GLY A 918 -1.07 39.12 4.03
N ASP A 919 -0.18 39.67 3.22
CA ASP A 919 -0.28 39.61 1.76
C ASP A 919 -0.13 38.17 1.24
N ALA A 920 0.85 37.40 1.74
CA ALA A 920 1.01 35.99 1.40
C ALA A 920 -0.23 35.16 1.75
N TYR A 921 -0.83 35.43 2.93
CA TYR A 921 -2.07 34.78 3.34
C TYR A 921 -3.24 35.10 2.40
N LEU A 922 -3.38 36.36 1.98
CA LEU A 922 -4.41 36.77 1.02
C LEU A 922 -4.22 36.09 -0.34
N THR A 923 -2.99 36.01 -0.83
CA THR A 923 -2.67 35.33 -2.09
C THR A 923 -3.06 33.85 -2.05
N ALA A 924 -2.73 33.16 -0.96
CA ALA A 924 -3.05 31.75 -0.78
C ALA A 924 -4.55 31.45 -0.67
N ILE A 925 -5.35 32.37 -0.11
CA ILE A 925 -6.82 32.21 -0.08
C ILE A 925 -7.50 32.67 -1.38
N ALA A 926 -6.82 33.45 -2.23
CA ALA A 926 -7.36 33.99 -3.49
C ALA A 926 -7.11 33.09 -4.72
N SER A 927 -6.10 32.20 -4.68
CA SER A 927 -5.71 31.29 -5.79
C SER A 927 -6.65 30.09 -5.98
N LYS A 928 -7.75 29.97 -5.21
CA LYS A 928 -8.83 28.99 -5.42
C LYS A 928 -10.03 29.66 -6.12
N PRO A 929 -10.60 29.09 -7.20
CA PRO A 929 -11.76 29.68 -7.83
C PRO A 929 -12.94 29.75 -6.86
N VAL A 930 -13.52 30.94 -6.77
CA VAL A 930 -14.70 31.29 -5.98
C VAL A 930 -15.91 30.47 -6.45
N ARG A 931 -16.07 29.26 -5.92
CA ARG A 931 -17.34 28.51 -5.97
C ARG A 931 -17.73 27.85 -4.65
N GLU A 932 -16.88 27.85 -3.63
CA GLU A 932 -17.17 27.21 -2.33
C GLU A 932 -17.70 28.16 -1.25
N GLU A 933 -17.66 29.49 -1.44
CA GLU A 933 -18.03 30.44 -0.37
C GLU A 933 -19.52 30.75 -0.23
N LEU A 934 -20.39 30.15 -1.05
CA LEU A 934 -21.86 30.30 -0.93
C LEU A 934 -22.56 29.16 -0.18
N GLU A 935 -21.88 28.06 0.14
CA GLU A 935 -22.50 26.92 0.87
C GLU A 935 -22.27 26.95 2.39
N LEU A 936 -21.33 27.77 2.88
CA LEU A 936 -21.01 27.87 4.30
C LEU A 936 -21.98 28.77 5.11
N GLN A 937 -22.97 29.39 4.46
CA GLN A 937 -24.02 30.15 5.15
C GLN A 937 -25.31 29.37 5.44
N THR A 938 -25.45 28.11 5.00
CA THR A 938 -26.74 27.39 5.11
C THR A 938 -26.71 26.04 5.83
N LYS A 939 -25.58 25.53 6.33
CA LYS A 939 -25.57 24.27 7.09
C LYS A 939 -25.16 24.47 8.55
N GLN A 940 -26.19 24.61 9.39
CA GLN A 940 -26.10 24.31 10.80
C GLN A 940 -25.99 22.78 11.00
N PRO A 941 -25.13 22.30 11.92
CA PRO A 941 -24.92 20.89 12.14
C PRO A 941 -25.93 20.34 13.16
N SER A 942 -26.80 19.42 12.74
CA SER A 942 -27.44 18.50 13.67
C SER A 942 -26.40 17.47 14.13
N GLN A 943 -26.19 17.41 15.45
CA GLN A 943 -25.21 16.55 16.11
C GLN A 943 -25.81 15.16 16.42
N ASN A 944 -24.90 14.17 16.41
CA ASN A 944 -24.85 12.95 17.21
C ASN A 944 -25.95 11.88 17.05
N ALA A 945 -25.59 10.80 16.33
CA ALA A 945 -25.20 9.45 16.82
C ALA A 945 -25.91 8.89 18.10
N PRO A 946 -26.02 7.55 18.36
CA PRO A 946 -24.99 6.53 18.06
C PRO A 946 -25.48 5.07 17.84
N LEU A 947 -24.47 4.18 17.81
CA LEU A 947 -24.39 2.76 17.52
C LEU A 947 -25.07 1.79 18.53
N SER A 948 -25.43 0.62 17.99
CA SER A 948 -25.25 -0.75 18.53
C SER A 948 -26.40 -1.54 19.22
N GLN A 949 -26.61 -2.74 18.65
CA GLN A 949 -26.81 -4.07 19.24
C GLN A 949 -27.94 -4.38 20.26
N SER A 950 -28.98 -5.02 19.69
CA SER A 950 -29.59 -6.31 20.09
C SER A 950 -30.23 -6.50 21.48
N ALA A 951 -31.55 -6.69 21.48
CA ALA A 951 -32.21 -7.82 22.16
C ALA A 951 -33.61 -8.09 21.57
N LYS A 952 -33.92 -9.38 21.41
CA LYS A 952 -35.09 -9.92 20.72
C LYS A 952 -36.40 -9.70 21.51
N SER A 953 -37.47 -9.41 20.78
CA SER A 953 -38.62 -10.31 20.58
C SER A 953 -39.99 -9.64 20.71
N ASN A 954 -40.86 -10.07 19.79
CA ASN A 954 -42.31 -10.10 19.89
C ASN A 954 -43.04 -8.75 19.78
N ILE A 955 -43.52 -8.43 18.58
CA ILE A 955 -44.89 -8.75 18.13
C ILE A 955 -45.04 -8.36 16.65
N LYS A 956 -45.84 -9.16 15.95
CA LYS A 956 -46.06 -9.18 14.50
C LYS A 956 -46.83 -7.95 13.97
N PRO A 957 -46.76 -7.73 12.64
CA PRO A 957 -47.11 -6.48 11.98
C PRO A 957 -48.61 -6.34 11.81
N GLN A 958 -49.14 -5.12 11.90
CA GLN A 958 -50.32 -4.77 11.12
C GLN A 958 -50.51 -3.25 10.99
N ASN A 959 -50.71 -2.87 9.73
CA ASN A 959 -51.34 -1.64 9.23
C ASN A 959 -50.47 -0.37 9.14
N ILE A 960 -49.60 -0.34 8.12
CA ILE A 960 -49.33 0.88 7.37
C ILE A 960 -49.92 0.71 5.97
N ILE A 961 -51.15 1.19 5.76
CA ILE A 961 -51.64 1.62 4.45
C ILE A 961 -52.31 2.99 4.63
N ALA A 962 -52.00 3.88 3.68
CA ALA A 962 -52.53 5.23 3.43
C ALA A 962 -51.76 6.34 4.18
N THR A 963 -51.15 7.36 3.55
CA THR A 963 -51.33 7.92 2.20
C THR A 963 -50.11 8.77 1.86
N LEU A 964 -49.41 8.52 0.75
CA LEU A 964 -48.41 9.45 0.18
C LEU A 964 -48.65 9.53 -1.34
N GLN A 965 -49.10 10.69 -1.80
CA GLN A 965 -49.27 11.04 -3.20
C GLN A 965 -48.18 12.04 -3.60
N GLY A 966 -46.99 11.51 -3.91
CA GLY A 966 -46.00 12.15 -4.78
C GLY A 966 -45.91 11.30 -6.05
N ALA A 967 -45.98 11.92 -7.23
CA ALA A 967 -46.37 11.26 -8.49
C ALA A 967 -45.48 10.08 -8.95
N ASN A 968 -44.28 9.88 -8.38
CA ASN A 968 -43.31 8.88 -8.86
C ASN A 968 -42.86 7.85 -7.81
N ILE A 969 -43.50 7.78 -6.62
CA ILE A 969 -43.16 6.80 -5.58
C ILE A 969 -44.18 5.67 -5.57
N ILE A 970 -43.70 4.44 -5.77
CA ILE A 970 -44.52 3.24 -5.75
C ILE A 970 -44.00 2.32 -4.64
N ARG A 971 -44.86 1.95 -3.69
CA ARG A 971 -44.55 0.89 -2.73
C ARG A 971 -44.56 -0.46 -3.45
N ALA A 972 -43.52 -1.27 -3.26
CA ALA A 972 -43.39 -2.57 -3.90
C ALA A 972 -44.61 -3.47 -3.59
N GLY A 973 -45.23 -4.01 -4.65
CA GLY A 973 -46.50 -4.74 -4.59
C GLY A 973 -47.56 -4.26 -5.58
N ARG A 974 -47.40 -3.07 -6.18
CA ARG A 974 -48.09 -2.67 -7.41
C ARG A 974 -47.21 -2.97 -8.62
N SER A 975 -47.74 -3.56 -9.68
CA SER A 975 -46.98 -3.87 -10.90
C SER A 975 -46.46 -2.57 -11.53
N VAL A 976 -45.16 -2.33 -11.41
CA VAL A 976 -44.46 -1.26 -12.11
C VAL A 976 -43.94 -1.86 -13.40
N HIS A 977 -44.47 -1.42 -14.53
CA HIS A 977 -43.98 -1.82 -15.85
C HIS A 977 -43.57 -0.58 -16.62
N THR A 978 -42.28 -0.48 -16.92
CA THR A 978 -41.70 0.67 -17.62
C THR A 978 -41.50 0.31 -19.09
N TYR A 979 -42.12 1.08 -19.99
CA TYR A 979 -42.05 0.89 -21.44
C TYR A 979 -41.11 1.94 -22.03
N SER A 980 -39.81 1.66 -22.02
CA SER A 980 -38.76 2.51 -22.58
C SER A 980 -37.80 1.69 -23.43
N ASP A 981 -37.02 2.32 -24.32
CA ASP A 981 -36.00 1.61 -25.09
C ASP A 981 -34.78 1.27 -24.21
N VAL A 982 -34.40 2.22 -23.34
CA VAL A 982 -33.31 2.07 -22.36
C VAL A 982 -33.88 2.14 -20.95
N CYS A 983 -33.46 1.23 -20.07
CA CYS A 983 -33.75 1.31 -18.65
C CYS A 983 -32.48 1.16 -17.81
N VAL A 984 -32.25 2.04 -16.85
CA VAL A 984 -31.18 1.89 -15.86
C VAL A 984 -31.80 1.59 -14.50
N GLY A 985 -31.48 0.43 -13.95
CA GLY A 985 -31.85 0.05 -12.59
C GLY A 985 -30.79 0.55 -11.61
N VAL A 986 -31.21 1.31 -10.61
CA VAL A 986 -30.35 1.86 -9.55
C VAL A 986 -30.82 1.32 -8.21
N PRO A 987 -30.33 0.15 -7.77
CA PRO A 987 -30.61 -0.35 -6.44
C PRO A 987 -29.72 0.35 -5.44
N ILE A 988 -30.34 0.84 -4.38
CA ILE A 988 -29.69 1.66 -3.37
C ILE A 988 -29.92 1.07 -1.98
N TYR A 989 -28.93 1.26 -1.12
CA TYR A 989 -28.98 0.87 0.29
C TYR A 989 -28.07 1.78 1.10
N ASN A 990 -28.64 2.66 1.91
CA ASN A 990 -27.90 3.57 2.77
C ASN A 990 -26.72 4.28 2.07
N GLU A 991 -26.99 4.89 0.91
CA GLU A 991 -26.03 5.55 0.02
C GLU A 991 -26.10 7.08 0.13
N GLU A 992 -26.56 7.65 1.25
CA GLU A 992 -26.84 9.08 1.43
C GLU A 992 -25.67 9.97 0.95
N LYS A 993 -24.44 9.56 1.23
CA LYS A 993 -23.22 10.30 0.86
C LYS A 993 -22.96 10.35 -0.64
N TYR A 994 -23.40 9.35 -1.41
CA TYR A 994 -22.95 9.16 -2.80
C TYR A 994 -24.06 9.27 -3.83
N ILE A 995 -25.31 9.04 -3.41
CA ILE A 995 -26.46 8.93 -4.31
C ILE A 995 -26.70 10.18 -5.15
N ALA A 996 -26.35 11.36 -4.64
CA ALA A 996 -26.51 12.61 -5.37
C ALA A 996 -25.73 12.63 -6.69
N GLN A 997 -24.44 12.27 -6.65
CA GLN A 997 -23.58 12.23 -7.83
C GLN A 997 -24.07 11.19 -8.86
N THR A 998 -24.56 10.04 -8.38
CA THR A 998 -25.18 9.03 -9.23
C THR A 998 -26.40 9.60 -9.96
N LEU A 999 -27.34 10.23 -9.24
CA LEU A 999 -28.56 10.79 -9.82
C LEU A 999 -28.28 11.96 -10.77
N ASP A 1000 -27.35 12.84 -10.42
CA ASP A 1000 -26.93 13.96 -11.28
C ASP A 1000 -26.35 13.46 -12.60
N SER A 1001 -25.51 12.41 -12.55
CA SER A 1001 -24.95 11.81 -13.75
C SER A 1001 -26.01 11.19 -14.66
N LEU A 1002 -27.10 10.66 -14.10
CA LEU A 1002 -28.24 10.12 -14.84
C LEU A 1002 -29.13 11.23 -15.41
N LYS A 1003 -29.36 12.31 -14.65
CA LYS A 1003 -30.11 13.48 -15.12
C LYS A 1003 -29.45 14.13 -16.33
N ALA A 1004 -28.12 14.15 -16.35
CA ALA A 1004 -27.31 14.68 -17.43
C ALA A 1004 -27.37 13.84 -18.73
N GLN A 1005 -27.89 12.60 -18.69
CA GLN A 1005 -27.97 11.74 -19.88
C GLN A 1005 -29.04 12.25 -20.85
N ASN A 1006 -28.64 12.47 -22.10
CA ASN A 1006 -29.51 12.92 -23.17
C ASN A 1006 -29.85 11.77 -24.13
N VAL A 1007 -30.76 10.89 -23.70
CA VAL A 1007 -31.19 9.72 -24.49
C VAL A 1007 -32.69 9.76 -24.72
N ASP A 1008 -33.09 9.58 -25.97
CA ASP A 1008 -34.50 9.42 -26.34
C ASP A 1008 -35.09 8.16 -25.71
N ASN A 1009 -36.28 8.27 -25.10
CA ASN A 1009 -37.03 7.14 -24.55
C ASN A 1009 -36.24 6.30 -23.51
N VAL A 1010 -35.67 6.97 -22.51
CA VAL A 1010 -34.98 6.36 -21.35
C VAL A 1010 -35.82 6.39 -20.09
N HIS A 1011 -35.67 5.38 -19.24
CA HIS A 1011 -36.28 5.32 -17.93
C HIS A 1011 -35.27 4.92 -16.84
N PHE A 1012 -35.29 5.62 -15.71
CA PHE A 1012 -34.40 5.41 -14.57
C PHE A 1012 -35.21 4.85 -13.39
N LEU A 1013 -34.99 3.58 -13.08
CA LEU A 1013 -35.73 2.88 -12.03
C LEU A 1013 -34.86 2.79 -10.77
N VAL A 1014 -35.13 3.68 -9.82
CA VAL A 1014 -34.47 3.68 -8.51
C VAL A 1014 -35.21 2.71 -7.60
N THR A 1015 -34.50 1.73 -7.05
CA THR A 1015 -35.08 0.68 -6.18
C THR A 1015 -34.43 0.75 -4.80
N ASP A 1016 -35.12 1.39 -3.87
CA ASP A 1016 -34.68 1.52 -2.49
C ASP A 1016 -34.87 0.21 -1.72
N ASN A 1017 -33.75 -0.38 -1.28
CA ASN A 1017 -33.74 -1.64 -0.54
C ASN A 1017 -34.04 -1.45 0.96
N SER A 1018 -35.04 -0.62 1.26
CA SER A 1018 -35.38 -0.15 2.60
C SER A 1018 -34.21 0.57 3.27
N SER A 1019 -33.71 1.65 2.64
CA SER A 1019 -32.72 2.50 3.28
C SER A 1019 -33.29 3.08 4.58
N THR A 1020 -32.42 3.17 5.57
CA THR A 1020 -32.71 3.65 6.94
C THR A 1020 -32.09 5.01 7.21
N ASP A 1021 -31.31 5.54 6.26
CA ASP A 1021 -30.77 6.90 6.24
C ASP A 1021 -31.54 7.79 5.25
N ARG A 1022 -31.04 8.99 4.94
CA ARG A 1022 -31.75 9.92 4.05
C ARG A 1022 -31.61 9.59 2.56
N THR A 1023 -31.12 8.40 2.19
CA THR A 1023 -30.96 8.01 0.78
C THR A 1023 -32.26 8.17 -0.02
N LEU A 1024 -33.39 7.68 0.52
CA LEU A 1024 -34.67 7.75 -0.17
C LEU A 1024 -35.19 9.20 -0.29
N GLU A 1025 -34.96 10.02 0.74
CA GLU A 1025 -35.31 11.45 0.74
C GLU A 1025 -34.49 12.20 -0.32
N LEU A 1026 -33.17 11.99 -0.37
CA LEU A 1026 -32.30 12.58 -1.38
C LEU A 1026 -32.68 12.16 -2.79
N CYS A 1027 -33.07 10.89 -2.99
CA CYS A 1027 -33.62 10.47 -4.27
C CYS A 1027 -34.85 11.30 -4.65
N GLN A 1028 -35.76 11.55 -3.71
CA GLN A 1028 -36.96 12.36 -3.98
C GLN A 1028 -36.63 13.82 -4.27
N GLU A 1029 -35.77 14.44 -3.46
CA GLU A 1029 -35.33 15.83 -3.61
C GLU A 1029 -34.63 16.04 -4.96
N ILE A 1030 -33.66 15.18 -5.27
CA ILE A 1030 -32.83 15.33 -6.47
C ILE A 1030 -33.63 14.98 -7.70
N ILE A 1031 -34.41 13.89 -7.71
CA ILE A 1031 -35.24 13.53 -8.87
C ILE A 1031 -36.29 14.61 -9.13
N GLY A 1032 -36.99 15.07 -8.08
CA GLY A 1032 -38.05 16.04 -8.18
C GLY A 1032 -39.17 15.58 -9.12
N SER A 1033 -39.53 16.43 -10.09
CA SER A 1033 -40.57 16.16 -11.08
C SER A 1033 -40.05 15.57 -12.41
N ASP A 1034 -38.82 15.02 -12.46
CA ASP A 1034 -38.29 14.41 -13.68
C ASP A 1034 -39.05 13.10 -13.98
N GLU A 1035 -39.89 13.13 -15.02
CA GLU A 1035 -40.76 12.01 -15.43
C GLU A 1035 -39.98 10.78 -15.93
N ARG A 1036 -38.67 10.92 -16.21
CA ARG A 1036 -37.82 9.78 -16.59
C ARG A 1036 -37.55 8.85 -15.42
N PHE A 1037 -37.77 9.28 -14.19
CA PHE A 1037 -37.44 8.50 -12.99
C PHE A 1037 -38.67 7.88 -12.33
N THR A 1038 -38.51 6.68 -11.76
CA THR A 1038 -39.47 6.08 -10.84
C THR A 1038 -38.73 5.55 -9.62
N ILE A 1039 -39.26 5.83 -8.44
CA ILE A 1039 -38.71 5.37 -7.18
C ILE A 1039 -39.61 4.26 -6.63
N VAL A 1040 -39.03 3.08 -6.42
CA VAL A 1040 -39.70 1.97 -5.77
C VAL A 1040 -39.04 1.71 -4.43
N GLN A 1041 -39.85 1.76 -3.37
CA GLN A 1041 -39.41 1.39 -2.02
C GLN A 1041 -39.78 -0.07 -1.74
N GLN A 1042 -38.77 -0.89 -1.42
CA GLN A 1042 -38.98 -2.25 -0.94
C GLN A 1042 -39.50 -2.23 0.52
N PRO A 1043 -40.33 -3.20 0.92
CA PRO A 1043 -40.97 -3.20 2.25
C PRO A 1043 -40.03 -3.65 3.38
N LYS A 1044 -38.89 -4.26 3.02
CA LYS A 1044 -37.82 -4.72 3.91
C LYS A 1044 -36.52 -4.85 3.10
N ASN A 1045 -35.38 -4.92 3.78
CA ASN A 1045 -34.12 -5.27 3.13
C ASN A 1045 -34.20 -6.68 2.50
N LEU A 1046 -34.15 -6.75 1.17
CA LEU A 1046 -34.18 -7.98 0.38
C LEU A 1046 -32.77 -8.52 0.05
N GLY A 1047 -31.74 -7.70 0.28
CA GLY A 1047 -30.40 -7.90 -0.26
C GLY A 1047 -30.26 -7.41 -1.70
N ALA A 1048 -29.02 -7.09 -2.07
CA ALA A 1048 -28.69 -6.50 -3.36
C ALA A 1048 -29.16 -7.37 -4.53
N LEU A 1049 -29.00 -8.70 -4.48
CA LEU A 1049 -29.42 -9.57 -5.58
C LEU A 1049 -30.92 -9.52 -5.85
N GLU A 1050 -31.74 -9.68 -4.81
CA GLU A 1050 -33.21 -9.68 -4.98
C GLU A 1050 -33.70 -8.31 -5.45
N ASN A 1051 -33.06 -7.23 -4.98
CA ASN A 1051 -33.37 -5.88 -5.43
C ASN A 1051 -32.90 -5.61 -6.87
N PHE A 1052 -31.72 -6.12 -7.28
CA PHE A 1052 -31.25 -6.11 -8.67
C PHE A 1052 -32.22 -6.85 -9.59
N GLN A 1053 -32.68 -8.04 -9.18
CA GLN A 1053 -33.63 -8.84 -9.93
C GLN A 1053 -34.98 -8.11 -10.06
N TYR A 1054 -35.47 -7.50 -8.98
CA TYR A 1054 -36.69 -6.70 -9.00
C TYR A 1054 -36.61 -5.58 -10.04
N ALA A 1055 -35.52 -4.80 -10.06
CA ALA A 1055 -35.34 -3.72 -11.04
C ALA A 1055 -35.35 -4.24 -12.49
N PHE A 1056 -34.75 -5.41 -12.73
CA PHE A 1056 -34.72 -6.05 -14.04
C PHE A 1056 -36.10 -6.57 -14.48
N ASP A 1057 -36.85 -7.19 -13.57
CA ASP A 1057 -38.17 -7.77 -13.84
C ASP A 1057 -39.25 -6.68 -14.04
N ALA A 1058 -39.13 -5.55 -13.34
CA ALA A 1058 -40.01 -4.39 -13.49
C ALA A 1058 -39.85 -3.69 -14.86
N SER A 1059 -38.69 -3.82 -15.50
CA SER A 1059 -38.43 -3.22 -16.81
C SER A 1059 -38.84 -4.13 -17.97
N GLN A 1060 -39.45 -3.55 -19.01
CA GLN A 1060 -39.69 -4.22 -20.31
C GLN A 1060 -38.84 -3.63 -21.44
N SER A 1061 -37.72 -2.99 -21.09
CA SER A 1061 -36.88 -2.28 -22.07
C SER A 1061 -36.14 -3.19 -23.05
N LYS A 1062 -35.72 -2.62 -24.19
CA LYS A 1062 -34.83 -3.31 -25.14
C LYS A 1062 -33.43 -3.48 -24.55
N PHE A 1063 -32.91 -2.41 -23.95
CA PHE A 1063 -31.61 -2.34 -23.31
C PHE A 1063 -31.74 -2.04 -21.83
N PHE A 1064 -30.93 -2.72 -21.02
CA PHE A 1064 -30.93 -2.58 -19.57
C PHE A 1064 -29.51 -2.37 -19.07
N MET A 1065 -29.35 -1.55 -18.03
CA MET A 1065 -28.08 -1.34 -17.33
C MET A 1065 -28.33 -1.35 -15.82
N TRP A 1066 -27.41 -1.93 -15.06
CA TRP A 1066 -27.33 -1.66 -13.62
C TRP A 1066 -26.37 -0.51 -13.37
N LEU A 1067 -26.70 0.32 -12.38
CA LEU A 1067 -25.77 1.31 -11.85
C LEU A 1067 -25.89 1.30 -10.33
N SER A 1068 -24.77 1.14 -9.64
CA SER A 1068 -24.75 1.17 -8.17
C SER A 1068 -25.10 2.57 -7.66
N GLY A 1069 -25.75 2.66 -6.51
CA GLY A 1069 -26.13 3.94 -5.87
C GLY A 1069 -24.98 4.86 -5.46
N HIS A 1070 -23.74 4.45 -5.71
CA HIS A 1070 -22.52 5.21 -5.41
C HIS A 1070 -21.58 5.37 -6.60
N ASP A 1071 -21.94 4.81 -7.76
CA ASP A 1071 -21.18 4.92 -9.00
C ASP A 1071 -21.82 5.94 -9.95
N PHE A 1072 -21.08 6.42 -10.94
CA PHE A 1072 -21.60 7.40 -11.90
C PHE A 1072 -20.95 7.24 -13.28
N VAL A 1073 -21.55 7.85 -14.30
CA VAL A 1073 -21.11 7.76 -15.71
C VAL A 1073 -20.87 9.12 -16.33
N SER A 1074 -20.11 9.18 -17.44
CA SER A 1074 -19.96 10.41 -18.24
C SER A 1074 -21.27 10.82 -18.94
N GLU A 1075 -21.39 12.10 -19.28
CA GLU A 1075 -22.59 12.75 -19.83
C GLU A 1075 -23.21 12.05 -21.05
N TYR A 1076 -22.38 11.50 -21.96
CA TYR A 1076 -22.83 10.87 -23.22
C TYR A 1076 -22.81 9.34 -23.20
N TYR A 1077 -22.68 8.73 -22.01
CA TYR A 1077 -22.51 7.29 -21.87
C TYR A 1077 -23.69 6.50 -22.46
N LEU A 1078 -24.92 6.76 -22.02
CA LEU A 1078 -26.08 5.97 -22.42
C LEU A 1078 -26.45 6.18 -23.88
N GLU A 1079 -26.29 7.40 -24.40
CA GLU A 1079 -26.60 7.73 -25.79
C GLU A 1079 -25.67 6.97 -26.74
N THR A 1080 -24.37 7.00 -26.46
CA THR A 1080 -23.35 6.32 -27.25
C THR A 1080 -23.52 4.81 -27.19
N ALA A 1081 -23.76 4.27 -25.99
CA ALA A 1081 -23.97 2.84 -25.78
C ALA A 1081 -25.22 2.34 -26.50
N ALA A 1082 -26.37 3.02 -26.35
CA ALA A 1082 -27.63 2.61 -26.96
C ALA A 1082 -27.55 2.64 -28.49
N LYS A 1083 -26.98 3.71 -29.08
CA LYS A 1083 -26.80 3.81 -30.54
C LYS A 1083 -25.91 2.69 -31.08
N LYS A 1084 -24.84 2.33 -30.37
CA LYS A 1084 -23.91 1.28 -30.79
C LYS A 1084 -24.53 -0.12 -30.63
N LEU A 1085 -25.29 -0.38 -29.56
CA LEU A 1085 -26.06 -1.61 -29.44
C LEU A 1085 -27.13 -1.71 -30.54
N GLU A 1086 -27.88 -0.65 -30.84
CA GLU A 1086 -28.91 -0.70 -31.89
C GLU A 1086 -28.30 -1.02 -33.27
N LYS A 1087 -27.15 -0.43 -33.59
CA LYS A 1087 -26.44 -0.63 -34.87
C LYS A 1087 -25.74 -1.98 -35.01
N THR A 1088 -25.41 -2.66 -33.91
CA THR A 1088 -24.57 -3.87 -33.95
C THR A 1088 -25.25 -5.06 -33.26
N PRO A 1089 -26.03 -5.86 -34.00
CA PRO A 1089 -26.76 -7.03 -33.47
C PRO A 1089 -25.91 -8.09 -32.77
N SER A 1090 -24.62 -8.19 -33.10
CA SER A 1090 -23.67 -9.17 -32.52
C SER A 1090 -23.14 -8.79 -31.13
N LEU A 1091 -23.37 -7.55 -30.67
CA LEU A 1091 -23.03 -7.12 -29.32
C LEU A 1091 -24.17 -7.50 -28.36
N SER A 1092 -23.83 -8.08 -27.22
CA SER A 1092 -24.78 -8.26 -26.10
C SER A 1092 -24.64 -7.18 -25.04
N MET A 1093 -23.46 -6.55 -24.93
CA MET A 1093 -23.15 -5.52 -23.92
C MET A 1093 -22.14 -4.48 -24.41
N ILE A 1094 -22.22 -3.25 -23.88
CA ILE A 1094 -21.29 -2.14 -24.13
C ILE A 1094 -20.92 -1.45 -22.82
N CYS A 1095 -19.62 -1.29 -22.56
CA CYS A 1095 -19.08 -0.67 -21.36
C CYS A 1095 -18.23 0.57 -21.72
N GLY A 1096 -18.25 1.60 -20.88
CA GLY A 1096 -17.26 2.69 -20.95
C GLY A 1096 -15.93 2.31 -20.32
N GLN A 1097 -14.93 3.20 -20.43
CA GLN A 1097 -13.65 3.07 -19.75
C GLN A 1097 -13.84 3.10 -18.22
N PRO A 1098 -13.38 2.08 -17.48
CA PRO A 1098 -13.58 2.01 -16.04
C PRO A 1098 -12.56 2.87 -15.30
N TYR A 1099 -13.00 3.84 -14.51
CA TYR A 1099 -12.16 4.68 -13.67
C TYR A 1099 -12.45 4.42 -12.19
N ALA A 1100 -11.43 4.40 -11.35
CA ALA A 1100 -11.56 4.24 -9.91
C ALA A 1100 -11.71 5.60 -9.21
N VAL A 1101 -12.64 5.67 -8.25
CA VAL A 1101 -12.80 6.80 -7.32
C VAL A 1101 -12.62 6.26 -5.90
N LEU A 1102 -11.61 6.74 -5.19
CA LEU A 1102 -11.29 6.34 -3.81
C LEU A 1102 -11.44 7.56 -2.91
N ASN A 1103 -12.30 7.48 -1.89
CA ASN A 1103 -12.56 8.58 -0.94
C ASN A 1103 -12.84 9.94 -1.64
N ASP A 1104 -13.74 9.92 -2.65
CA ASP A 1104 -14.13 11.09 -3.45
C ASP A 1104 -13.05 11.65 -4.40
N LYS A 1105 -11.88 11.00 -4.49
CA LYS A 1105 -10.80 11.37 -5.43
C LYS A 1105 -10.72 10.40 -6.62
N LEU A 1106 -10.63 10.95 -7.83
CA LEU A 1106 -10.39 10.17 -9.05
C LEU A 1106 -8.97 9.60 -9.04
N VAL A 1107 -8.85 8.27 -9.03
CA VAL A 1107 -7.58 7.54 -9.01
C VAL A 1107 -7.05 7.30 -10.42
N GLY A 1108 -7.93 7.02 -11.40
CA GLY A 1108 -7.56 6.78 -12.79
C GLY A 1108 -8.17 5.52 -13.41
N LEU A 1109 -7.72 5.17 -14.63
CA LEU A 1109 -8.21 4.02 -15.40
C LEU A 1109 -7.86 2.69 -14.71
N VAL A 1110 -8.85 1.82 -14.54
CA VAL A 1110 -8.71 0.46 -13.99
C VAL A 1110 -8.41 -0.50 -15.13
N LYS A 1111 -7.13 -0.63 -15.50
CA LYS A 1111 -6.70 -1.47 -16.65
C LYS A 1111 -7.15 -2.93 -16.52
N ASP A 1112 -7.12 -3.50 -15.32
CA ASP A 1112 -7.51 -4.90 -15.06
C ASP A 1112 -9.04 -5.15 -15.12
N ALA A 1113 -9.83 -4.09 -15.35
CA ALA A 1113 -11.26 -4.15 -15.60
C ALA A 1113 -11.60 -3.95 -17.10
N VAL A 1114 -10.58 -3.95 -17.97
CA VAL A 1114 -10.72 -3.92 -19.44
C VAL A 1114 -10.42 -5.32 -19.98
N TYR A 1115 -11.44 -5.96 -20.56
CA TYR A 1115 -11.41 -7.34 -21.04
C TYR A 1115 -11.62 -7.43 -22.56
N ASP A 1116 -11.01 -8.40 -23.22
CA ASP A 1116 -11.33 -8.71 -24.63
C ASP A 1116 -12.24 -9.94 -24.72
N PHE A 1117 -13.52 -9.71 -25.06
CA PHE A 1117 -14.49 -10.77 -25.38
C PHE A 1117 -15.02 -10.65 -26.81
N THR A 1118 -14.14 -10.35 -27.76
CA THR A 1118 -14.50 -10.16 -29.18
C THR A 1118 -14.58 -11.46 -30.00
N HIS A 1119 -14.20 -12.60 -29.42
CA HIS A 1119 -14.19 -13.90 -30.10
C HIS A 1119 -15.59 -14.30 -30.63
N GLU A 1120 -15.69 -14.94 -31.80
CA GLU A 1120 -16.99 -15.28 -32.43
C GLU A 1120 -17.73 -16.43 -31.75
N ASN A 1121 -17.00 -17.43 -31.23
CA ASN A 1121 -17.58 -18.61 -30.58
C ASN A 1121 -18.12 -18.29 -29.16
N PRO A 1122 -19.44 -18.49 -28.90
CA PRO A 1122 -20.05 -18.33 -27.57
C PRO A 1122 -19.39 -19.13 -26.45
N LEU A 1123 -19.00 -20.37 -26.72
CA LEU A 1123 -18.37 -21.24 -25.73
C LEU A 1123 -17.01 -20.70 -25.31
N ILE A 1124 -16.23 -20.18 -26.26
CA ILE A 1124 -14.92 -19.60 -25.96
C ILE A 1124 -15.09 -18.33 -25.12
N ARG A 1125 -16.01 -17.43 -25.48
CA ARG A 1125 -16.29 -16.24 -24.66
C ARG A 1125 -16.75 -16.61 -23.24
N TYR A 1126 -17.62 -17.61 -23.11
CA TYR A 1126 -18.07 -18.10 -21.81
C TYR A 1126 -16.89 -18.65 -20.98
N LEU A 1127 -16.06 -19.52 -21.55
CA LEU A 1127 -14.89 -20.07 -20.86
C LEU A 1127 -13.84 -18.99 -20.54
N GLN A 1128 -13.60 -18.04 -21.45
CA GLN A 1128 -12.74 -16.88 -21.21
C GLN A 1128 -13.26 -16.06 -20.03
N SER A 1129 -14.57 -15.82 -19.95
CA SER A 1129 -15.14 -15.09 -18.83
C SER A 1129 -14.98 -15.82 -17.49
N VAL A 1130 -15.14 -17.16 -17.49
CA VAL A 1130 -14.89 -18.03 -16.32
C VAL A 1130 -13.41 -17.96 -15.90
N ALA A 1131 -12.48 -17.81 -16.84
CA ALA A 1131 -11.05 -17.71 -16.57
C ALA A 1131 -10.59 -16.31 -16.12
N GLN A 1132 -11.10 -15.25 -16.76
CA GLN A 1132 -10.41 -13.95 -16.80
C GLN A 1132 -11.11 -12.83 -16.03
N VAL A 1133 -12.42 -12.91 -15.75
CA VAL A 1133 -13.14 -11.80 -15.09
C VAL A 1133 -12.70 -11.67 -13.63
N ALA A 1134 -11.81 -10.73 -13.33
CA ALA A 1134 -11.28 -10.48 -11.99
C ALA A 1134 -11.97 -9.31 -11.27
N ASN A 1135 -12.48 -8.33 -12.03
CA ASN A 1135 -13.17 -7.15 -11.56
C ASN A 1135 -14.49 -6.99 -12.34
N CYS A 1136 -15.63 -7.28 -11.70
CA CYS A 1136 -16.95 -7.30 -12.33
C CYS A 1136 -17.50 -5.92 -12.72
N THR A 1137 -16.65 -4.92 -12.92
CA THR A 1137 -17.03 -3.56 -13.35
C THR A 1137 -17.85 -3.58 -14.64
N ILE A 1138 -17.57 -4.51 -15.55
CA ILE A 1138 -18.32 -4.66 -16.80
C ILE A 1138 -19.79 -5.06 -16.61
N LEU A 1139 -20.21 -5.46 -15.40
CA LEU A 1139 -21.62 -5.66 -15.06
C LEU A 1139 -22.42 -4.36 -15.24
N GLN A 1140 -21.79 -3.20 -15.01
CA GLN A 1140 -22.40 -1.88 -15.16
C GLN A 1140 -22.40 -1.41 -16.62
N SER A 1141 -22.43 -2.36 -17.55
CA SER A 1141 -22.58 -2.11 -18.98
C SER A 1141 -24.05 -1.96 -19.35
N LEU A 1142 -24.33 -1.26 -20.44
CA LEU A 1142 -25.62 -1.33 -21.09
C LEU A 1142 -25.66 -2.63 -21.90
N PHE A 1143 -26.68 -3.47 -21.69
CA PHE A 1143 -26.79 -4.78 -22.34
C PHE A 1143 -28.20 -5.05 -22.87
N ARG A 1144 -28.32 -6.06 -23.75
CA ARG A 1144 -29.59 -6.48 -24.32
C ARG A 1144 -30.41 -7.28 -23.32
N ARG A 1145 -31.55 -6.75 -22.92
CA ARG A 1145 -32.43 -7.40 -21.93
C ARG A 1145 -32.88 -8.79 -22.38
N LYS A 1146 -33.14 -8.97 -23.68
CA LYS A 1146 -33.61 -10.25 -24.26
C LYS A 1146 -32.62 -11.42 -24.03
N ASP A 1147 -31.35 -11.12 -23.85
CA ASP A 1147 -30.27 -12.12 -23.72
C ASP A 1147 -30.24 -12.74 -22.31
N LEU A 1148 -30.98 -12.20 -21.34
CA LEU A 1148 -31.17 -12.78 -20.01
C LEU A 1148 -32.51 -13.52 -19.83
N LYS A 1149 -33.31 -13.73 -20.87
CA LYS A 1149 -34.66 -14.32 -20.76
C LYS A 1149 -34.69 -15.73 -20.14
N ARG A 1150 -33.57 -16.46 -20.16
CA ARG A 1150 -33.42 -17.82 -19.56
C ARG A 1150 -32.44 -17.84 -18.38
N TYR A 1151 -31.91 -16.70 -18.00
CA TYR A 1151 -31.03 -16.55 -16.85
C TYR A 1151 -31.82 -16.75 -15.56
N VAL A 1152 -31.20 -17.34 -14.55
CA VAL A 1152 -31.81 -17.52 -13.23
C VAL A 1152 -30.90 -16.87 -12.21
N PHE A 1153 -31.41 -15.89 -11.49
CA PHE A 1153 -30.70 -15.23 -10.39
C PHE A 1153 -30.60 -16.18 -9.18
N LYS A 1154 -29.40 -16.35 -8.61
CA LYS A 1154 -29.16 -17.14 -7.38
C LYS A 1154 -28.26 -16.41 -6.39
N LYS A 1155 -28.58 -16.50 -5.10
CA LYS A 1155 -27.80 -15.92 -3.99
C LYS A 1155 -26.46 -16.66 -3.82
N THR A 1156 -25.36 -16.05 -4.26
CA THR A 1156 -23.99 -16.63 -4.21
C THR A 1156 -22.94 -15.53 -4.03
N ILE A 1157 -21.69 -15.87 -3.68
CA ILE A 1157 -20.63 -14.90 -3.28
C ILE A 1157 -20.30 -13.87 -4.38
N SER A 1158 -20.61 -14.15 -5.66
CA SER A 1158 -20.43 -13.22 -6.79
C SER A 1158 -21.35 -13.59 -7.96
N PHE A 1159 -22.65 -13.29 -7.85
CA PHE A 1159 -23.64 -13.64 -8.90
C PHE A 1159 -23.38 -12.93 -10.24
N ASP A 1160 -22.70 -11.78 -10.20
CA ASP A 1160 -22.32 -10.93 -11.32
C ASP A 1160 -21.37 -11.63 -12.28
N HIS A 1161 -20.47 -12.48 -11.77
CA HIS A 1161 -19.60 -13.34 -12.59
C HIS A 1161 -20.40 -14.24 -13.54
N VAL A 1162 -21.39 -14.98 -13.02
CA VAL A 1162 -22.22 -15.90 -13.82
C VAL A 1162 -23.06 -15.13 -14.84
N LEU A 1163 -23.55 -13.97 -14.45
CA LEU A 1163 -24.37 -13.11 -15.29
C LEU A 1163 -23.59 -12.61 -16.52
N ILE A 1164 -22.38 -12.10 -16.30
CA ILE A 1164 -21.48 -11.65 -17.36
C ILE A 1164 -21.23 -12.80 -18.34
N SER A 1165 -20.91 -13.99 -17.84
CA SER A 1165 -20.70 -15.19 -18.67
C SER A 1165 -21.93 -15.53 -19.52
N HIS A 1166 -23.13 -15.45 -18.95
CA HIS A 1166 -24.38 -15.70 -19.67
C HIS A 1166 -24.60 -14.69 -20.81
N LEU A 1167 -24.42 -13.39 -20.55
CA LEU A 1167 -24.55 -12.36 -21.59
C LEU A 1167 -23.52 -12.54 -22.70
N LEU A 1168 -22.29 -12.94 -22.35
CA LEU A 1168 -21.23 -13.22 -23.31
C LEU A 1168 -21.50 -14.48 -24.15
N TRP A 1169 -22.34 -15.42 -23.68
CA TRP A 1169 -22.82 -16.50 -24.54
C TRP A 1169 -23.64 -15.95 -25.72
N HIS A 1170 -24.46 -14.93 -25.48
CA HIS A 1170 -25.40 -14.41 -26.47
C HIS A 1170 -24.82 -13.34 -27.40
N GLY A 1171 -23.71 -12.70 -27.03
CA GLY A 1171 -23.03 -11.71 -27.88
C GLY A 1171 -21.68 -11.27 -27.33
N LYS A 1172 -21.05 -10.32 -28.00
CA LYS A 1172 -19.74 -9.77 -27.61
C LYS A 1172 -19.88 -8.56 -26.69
N LEU A 1173 -18.80 -8.26 -25.96
CA LEU A 1173 -18.60 -6.99 -25.26
C LEU A 1173 -17.83 -6.01 -26.15
N SER A 1174 -18.20 -4.73 -26.10
CA SER A 1174 -17.43 -3.66 -26.73
C SER A 1174 -17.19 -2.52 -25.76
N TYR A 1175 -16.00 -1.93 -25.80
CA TYR A 1175 -15.66 -0.74 -25.03
C TYR A 1175 -15.96 0.54 -25.82
N MET A 1176 -16.33 1.59 -25.10
CA MET A 1176 -16.35 2.96 -25.60
C MET A 1176 -15.06 3.64 -25.14
N GLU A 1177 -14.29 4.14 -26.09
CA GLU A 1177 -12.97 4.73 -25.81
C GLU A 1177 -13.07 6.11 -25.15
N THR A 1178 -14.14 6.85 -25.41
CA THR A 1178 -14.34 8.22 -24.91
C THR A 1178 -15.15 8.26 -23.62
N GLU A 1179 -16.16 7.41 -23.50
CA GLU A 1179 -17.10 7.44 -22.38
C GLU A 1179 -16.57 6.67 -21.19
N LYS A 1180 -16.78 7.23 -19.99
CA LYS A 1180 -16.20 6.75 -18.75
C LYS A 1180 -17.28 6.24 -17.81
N TYR A 1181 -17.01 5.14 -17.15
CA TYR A 1181 -17.76 4.67 -15.99
C TYR A 1181 -16.86 4.81 -14.76
N TYR A 1182 -17.35 5.48 -13.73
CA TYR A 1182 -16.61 5.77 -12.51
C TYR A 1182 -17.11 4.85 -11.39
N ARG A 1183 -16.24 3.93 -10.98
CA ARG A 1183 -16.49 3.00 -9.89
C ARG A 1183 -15.91 3.51 -8.60
N ARG A 1184 -16.75 3.55 -7.57
CA ARG A 1184 -16.32 3.97 -6.23
C ARG A 1184 -15.84 2.77 -5.40
N TYR A 1185 -14.66 2.90 -4.82
CA TYR A 1185 -14.06 1.94 -3.91
C TYR A 1185 -14.07 2.49 -2.48
N PHE A 1186 -14.27 1.60 -1.51
CA PHE A 1186 -14.39 1.95 -0.09
C PHE A 1186 -13.38 1.13 0.70
N GLU A 1187 -12.59 1.79 1.53
CA GLU A 1187 -11.55 1.17 2.38
C GLU A 1187 -12.18 0.35 3.52
N GLN A 1188 -13.34 0.79 4.02
CA GLN A 1188 -14.14 0.07 5.02
C GLN A 1188 -15.62 0.14 4.64
N ARG A 1189 -16.34 -0.97 4.81
CA ARG A 1189 -17.79 -1.06 4.61
C ARG A 1189 -18.44 -1.47 5.93
N THR A 1190 -19.57 -0.84 6.27
CA THR A 1190 -20.31 -1.08 7.51
C THR A 1190 -21.08 -2.41 7.54
N SER A 1191 -21.36 -3.01 6.38
CA SER A 1191 -22.10 -4.27 6.23
C SER A 1191 -21.25 -5.38 5.62
N THR A 1192 -21.48 -6.61 6.09
CA THR A 1192 -20.74 -7.80 5.60
C THR A 1192 -21.13 -8.14 4.16
N GLN A 1193 -20.23 -8.78 3.40
CA GLN A 1193 -20.52 -9.20 2.03
C GLN A 1193 -21.77 -10.10 1.91
N PRO A 1194 -22.02 -11.09 2.80
CA PRO A 1194 -23.23 -11.90 2.71
C PRO A 1194 -24.51 -11.12 3.00
N GLU A 1195 -24.47 -10.18 3.94
CA GLU A 1195 -25.59 -9.28 4.27
C GLU A 1195 -25.97 -8.39 3.08
N ARG A 1196 -24.97 -7.83 2.39
CA ARG A 1196 -25.22 -7.06 1.17
C ARG A 1196 -25.81 -7.90 0.05
N ILE A 1197 -25.37 -9.14 -0.14
CA ILE A 1197 -25.83 -9.99 -1.26
C ILE A 1197 -27.23 -10.57 -0.99
N THR A 1198 -27.47 -11.06 0.23
CA THR A 1198 -28.63 -11.89 0.55
C THR A 1198 -29.73 -11.17 1.34
N GLY A 1199 -29.40 -10.03 1.94
CA GLY A 1199 -30.27 -9.31 2.88
C GLY A 1199 -30.16 -9.83 4.32
N ASP A 1200 -29.38 -10.88 4.56
CA ASP A 1200 -29.16 -11.47 5.87
C ASP A 1200 -27.69 -11.90 6.09
N LYS A 1201 -27.29 -12.14 7.34
CA LYS A 1201 -25.89 -12.45 7.67
C LYS A 1201 -25.49 -13.90 7.36
N ARG A 1202 -26.29 -14.66 6.60
CA ARG A 1202 -25.98 -16.06 6.32
C ARG A 1202 -24.73 -16.14 5.43
N PRO A 1203 -23.69 -16.87 5.85
CA PRO A 1203 -22.52 -17.07 5.00
C PRO A 1203 -22.94 -17.84 3.74
N LEU A 1204 -22.47 -17.35 2.60
CA LEU A 1204 -22.65 -17.98 1.29
C LEU A 1204 -21.50 -18.95 1.04
N SER A 1205 -21.77 -20.10 0.41
CA SER A 1205 -20.72 -21.10 0.14
C SER A 1205 -20.15 -20.97 -1.29
N ARG A 1206 -18.88 -21.35 -1.44
CA ARG A 1206 -18.25 -21.47 -2.77
C ARG A 1206 -18.83 -22.62 -3.58
N ASP A 1207 -19.25 -23.71 -2.92
CA ASP A 1207 -19.90 -24.84 -3.60
C ASP A 1207 -21.24 -24.44 -4.26
N GLU A 1208 -22.03 -23.58 -3.61
CA GLU A 1208 -23.25 -23.01 -4.21
C GLU A 1208 -22.92 -22.12 -5.41
N PHE A 1209 -21.83 -21.36 -5.35
CA PHE A 1209 -21.34 -20.54 -6.46
C PHE A 1209 -20.86 -21.38 -7.65
N TYR A 1210 -20.10 -22.45 -7.41
CA TYR A 1210 -19.66 -23.36 -8.47
C TYR A 1210 -20.84 -24.08 -9.11
N SER A 1211 -21.76 -24.58 -8.28
CA SER A 1211 -22.99 -25.22 -8.76
C SER A 1211 -23.83 -24.26 -9.60
N TYR A 1212 -23.84 -22.97 -9.26
CA TYR A 1212 -24.54 -21.95 -10.04
C TYR A 1212 -23.95 -21.79 -11.45
N TYR A 1213 -22.63 -21.70 -11.58
CA TYR A 1213 -21.95 -21.67 -12.88
C TYR A 1213 -22.24 -22.90 -13.73
N LEU A 1214 -22.18 -24.10 -13.13
CA LEU A 1214 -22.44 -25.35 -13.85
C LEU A 1214 -23.90 -25.49 -14.28
N ASP A 1215 -24.84 -24.98 -13.47
CA ASP A 1215 -26.26 -24.95 -13.80
C ASP A 1215 -26.56 -23.95 -14.93
N ASP A 1216 -25.96 -22.77 -14.90
CA ASP A 1216 -26.11 -21.78 -15.96
C ASP A 1216 -25.56 -22.29 -17.28
N PHE A 1217 -24.32 -22.80 -17.29
CA PHE A 1217 -23.73 -23.43 -18.45
C PHE A 1217 -24.62 -24.55 -19.02
N SER A 1218 -25.29 -25.30 -18.14
CA SER A 1218 -26.22 -26.35 -18.56
C SER A 1218 -27.42 -25.86 -19.35
N ARG A 1219 -27.86 -24.62 -19.10
CA ARG A 1219 -29.05 -24.03 -19.72
C ARG A 1219 -28.72 -23.44 -21.09
N VAL A 1220 -27.53 -22.86 -21.23
CA VAL A 1220 -27.08 -22.22 -22.47
C VAL A 1220 -26.47 -23.22 -23.46
N TYR A 1221 -25.79 -24.26 -22.96
CA TYR A 1221 -25.15 -25.28 -23.80
C TYR A 1221 -26.13 -26.38 -24.24
N GLN A 1222 -26.36 -26.47 -25.56
CA GLN A 1222 -27.26 -27.45 -26.21
C GLN A 1222 -26.54 -28.59 -26.95
N GLY A 1223 -25.22 -28.74 -26.76
CA GLY A 1223 -24.45 -29.82 -27.39
C GLY A 1223 -24.68 -31.20 -26.75
N LYS A 1224 -23.90 -32.20 -27.20
CA LYS A 1224 -24.05 -33.60 -26.75
C LYS A 1224 -23.80 -33.74 -25.25
N GLN A 1225 -24.55 -34.63 -24.60
CA GLN A 1225 -24.49 -34.81 -23.14
C GLN A 1225 -23.09 -35.20 -22.61
N GLY A 1226 -22.33 -35.98 -23.36
CA GLY A 1226 -20.95 -36.36 -22.99
C GLY A 1226 -20.00 -35.16 -22.98
N GLU A 1227 -20.05 -34.33 -24.02
CA GLU A 1227 -19.23 -33.11 -24.16
C GLU A 1227 -19.62 -32.06 -23.10
N LYS A 1228 -20.93 -31.93 -22.82
CA LYS A 1228 -21.46 -31.08 -21.76
C LYS A 1228 -20.87 -31.44 -20.39
N ASN A 1229 -20.79 -32.73 -20.05
CA ASN A 1229 -20.22 -33.18 -18.79
C ASN A 1229 -18.71 -32.91 -18.70
N GLN A 1230 -17.98 -33.09 -19.81
CA GLN A 1230 -16.55 -32.77 -19.87
C GLN A 1230 -16.30 -31.26 -19.67
N LEU A 1231 -17.08 -30.42 -20.35
CA LEU A 1231 -16.96 -28.95 -20.24
C LEU A 1231 -17.35 -28.45 -18.84
N LYS A 1232 -18.35 -29.07 -18.20
CA LYS A 1232 -18.64 -28.81 -16.78
C LYS A 1232 -17.46 -29.13 -15.87
N GLY A 1233 -16.79 -30.26 -16.09
CA GLY A 1233 -15.57 -30.61 -15.36
C GLY A 1233 -14.50 -29.53 -15.51
N LYS A 1234 -14.27 -29.07 -16.74
CA LYS A 1234 -13.33 -27.98 -17.05
C LYS A 1234 -13.71 -26.66 -16.37
N ILE A 1235 -14.98 -26.25 -16.43
CA ILE A 1235 -15.46 -25.03 -15.76
C ILE A 1235 -15.23 -25.13 -14.25
N LEU A 1236 -15.56 -26.27 -13.63
CA LEU A 1236 -15.35 -26.48 -12.21
C LEU A 1236 -13.87 -26.40 -11.84
N GLU A 1237 -12.99 -27.02 -12.63
CA GLU A 1237 -11.55 -26.95 -12.42
C GLU A 1237 -11.03 -25.51 -12.50
N MET A 1238 -11.45 -24.75 -13.52
CA MET A 1238 -11.09 -23.34 -13.67
C MET A 1238 -11.58 -22.51 -12.48
N LEU A 1239 -12.80 -22.74 -12.00
CA LEU A 1239 -13.34 -22.04 -10.82
C LEU A 1239 -12.57 -22.38 -9.54
N LYS A 1240 -12.23 -23.66 -9.32
CA LYS A 1240 -11.42 -24.08 -8.17
C LYS A 1240 -10.02 -23.50 -8.21
N GLN A 1241 -9.35 -23.56 -9.36
CA GLN A 1241 -8.02 -22.97 -9.54
C GLN A 1241 -8.01 -21.47 -9.22
N ARG A 1242 -9.06 -20.75 -9.59
CA ARG A 1242 -9.16 -19.31 -9.37
C ARG A 1242 -9.52 -18.92 -7.95
N PHE A 1243 -10.42 -19.65 -7.31
CA PHE A 1243 -11.00 -19.22 -6.04
C PHE A 1243 -10.51 -20.00 -4.83
N ASP A 1244 -10.02 -21.24 -4.97
CA ASP A 1244 -9.57 -22.08 -3.84
C ASP A 1244 -8.06 -22.01 -3.56
N ASN A 1245 -7.26 -21.44 -4.46
CA ASN A 1245 -5.81 -21.26 -4.29
C ASN A 1245 -5.40 -19.87 -3.74
N VAL A 1246 -6.31 -19.15 -3.05
CA VAL A 1246 -6.08 -17.78 -2.53
C VAL A 1246 -5.97 -17.75 -1.02
#